data_AF-A0A7W5UKL3-F1
#
_entry.id   AF-A0A7W5UKL3-F1
#
_cell.length_a   1.000
_cell.length_b   1.000
_cell.length_c   1.000
_cell.angle_alpha   90.00
_cell.angle_beta   90.00
_cell.angle_gamma   90.00
#
_symmetry.space_group_name_H-M   'P 1'
#
loop_
_entity.id
_entity.type
_entity.pdbx_description
1 polymer ?
#
loop_
_entity_poly.entity_id
_entity_poly.type
_entity_poly.pdbx_seq_one_letter_code
_entity_poly.pdbx_strand_id
1 'polypeptide(L)'
;MFHFFSQVKLGYVCFLFLYFSFCFQTLQAEAVSLDSLCRLTYTFPSRHSLSAKEYSATIEASCHLQTHRSNVITRWVRGLFTFEKGDNEYETQSRMFLQHHANGAIDIKEVEFYSNLPRLRNTVDIIRQRFSLSLYSSQIFADNILSPFSGRNSKYYTYELCYRFTEGGRECARVEVRPRFRNTQLVEGTYDVDVGTGAVTNFDLSFYYDAMNIRVVGKVPRTGIACLFPELLQIYVNLNILGNRLKAKYDVSIKYDFSTTKIVAAASNKTFDLTHLYYLRIDTSRVNRLNAPLWGKPSSIVSDTTKADTLHFETKVKDKKKSWSDIEDIFFDRHYINFGSNSLRLPAIITPEMFAWSHRKGLQMQTRLKISFNLGIKQQFVLFPKLSYSFKQKQLYWRFPLDYSFWPGKDAHLHLEVGAGNNTYSRQQADYFRQQLKLIHTESELINFPEKDIFPNYRDFYSKLYFSFQPKVGLRLTTGLHFHRRCLVLHDVQPWMKEQLLVHLSRSLYSFAPHLRLEWTPGLYYYRYGERKIPLYSKWPTFRLDYERGLYTKKFQSGYERYEADVQYAHRLYALRTLFFRIGCGFFLNKSLQSFIDYDLFRDENILSDWADEMSGRFYLLGNHWYNESPYYVKTSIAYESPMLLFSRLPGLTRYIEKERIYLNFVTLRSLSAYCELGYGIATPIFDLSGFISLGSHLKAGIGGRVVLHW
;
A
#
# COMPACT_ATOMS: atom_id res chain seq x y z
N MET A 1 70.97 -63.18 5.92
CA MET A 1 70.92 -61.71 5.69
C MET A 1 69.66 -61.25 4.91
N PHE A 2 68.55 -62.01 4.92
CA PHE A 2 67.32 -61.65 4.18
C PHE A 2 66.07 -61.41 5.05
N HIS A 3 66.13 -61.68 6.36
CA HIS A 3 64.97 -61.48 7.26
C HIS A 3 64.92 -60.12 7.97
N PHE A 4 65.99 -59.32 7.93
CA PHE A 4 66.06 -58.03 8.66
C PHE A 4 65.51 -56.84 7.86
N PHE A 5 65.45 -56.92 6.52
CA PHE A 5 65.00 -55.81 5.67
C PHE A 5 63.48 -55.75 5.44
N SER A 6 62.73 -56.80 5.81
CA SER A 6 61.26 -56.84 5.65
C SER A 6 60.53 -56.13 6.80
N GLN A 7 61.00 -56.24 8.04
CA GLN A 7 60.34 -55.62 9.19
C GLN A 7 60.52 -54.09 9.23
N VAL A 8 61.64 -53.56 8.73
CA VAL A 8 61.90 -52.11 8.72
C VAL A 8 60.99 -51.38 7.72
N LYS A 9 60.65 -52.00 6.57
CA LYS A 9 59.70 -51.41 5.61
C LYS A 9 58.26 -51.43 6.12
N LEU A 10 57.85 -52.47 6.85
CA LEU A 10 56.50 -52.53 7.42
C LEU A 10 56.32 -51.51 8.56
N GLY A 11 57.34 -51.34 9.41
CA GLY A 11 57.36 -50.32 10.46
C GLY A 11 57.28 -48.89 9.91
N TYR A 12 58.02 -48.58 8.85
CA TYR A 12 57.98 -47.25 8.20
C TYR A 12 56.65 -46.96 7.52
N VAL A 13 56.03 -47.97 6.88
CA VAL A 13 54.71 -47.83 6.26
C VAL A 13 53.62 -47.67 7.32
N CYS A 14 53.67 -48.42 8.43
CA CYS A 14 52.74 -48.24 9.55
C CYS A 14 52.94 -46.89 10.26
N PHE A 15 54.18 -46.41 10.40
CA PHE A 15 54.47 -45.11 11.00
C PHE A 15 54.00 -43.97 10.08
N LEU A 16 54.21 -44.08 8.77
CA LEU A 16 53.64 -43.14 7.80
C LEU A 16 52.11 -43.19 7.80
N PHE A 17 51.48 -44.35 7.88
CA PHE A 17 50.02 -44.48 7.91
C PHE A 17 49.43 -43.94 9.22
N LEU A 18 50.07 -44.18 10.36
CA LEU A 18 49.69 -43.60 11.65
C LEU A 18 49.92 -42.09 11.66
N TYR A 19 51.03 -41.59 11.11
CA TYR A 19 51.29 -40.16 11.01
C TYR A 19 50.34 -39.47 10.04
N PHE A 20 49.99 -40.12 8.92
CA PHE A 20 49.01 -39.61 7.96
C PHE A 20 47.59 -39.65 8.53
N SER A 21 47.24 -40.70 9.28
CA SER A 21 45.94 -40.82 9.95
C SER A 21 45.81 -39.89 11.16
N PHE A 22 46.89 -39.62 11.88
CA PHE A 22 46.95 -38.65 12.98
C PHE A 22 46.98 -37.21 12.45
N CYS A 23 47.66 -36.95 11.32
CA CYS A 23 47.55 -35.67 10.60
C CYS A 23 46.14 -35.46 10.02
N PHE A 24 45.47 -36.51 9.50
CA PHE A 24 44.09 -36.41 9.05
C PHE A 24 43.09 -36.20 10.21
N GLN A 25 43.32 -36.83 11.37
CA GLN A 25 42.51 -36.61 12.58
C GLN A 25 42.75 -35.24 13.22
N THR A 26 43.95 -34.68 13.12
CA THR A 26 44.26 -33.33 13.62
C THR A 26 43.90 -32.20 12.63
N LEU A 27 43.74 -32.51 11.34
CA LEU A 27 43.12 -31.61 10.34
C LEU A 27 41.59 -31.70 10.27
N GLN A 28 40.97 -32.64 10.98
CA GLN A 28 39.54 -32.63 11.31
C GLN A 28 39.28 -31.92 12.65
N ALA A 29 39.92 -30.77 12.89
CA ALA A 29 39.27 -29.77 13.73
C ALA A 29 37.97 -29.39 13.01
N GLU A 30 36.81 -29.74 13.59
CA GLU A 30 35.49 -29.61 12.99
C GLU A 30 35.34 -28.30 12.22
N ALA A 31 35.54 -28.36 10.91
CA ALA A 31 35.29 -27.22 10.04
C ALA A 31 33.78 -27.06 10.01
N VAL A 32 33.25 -26.26 10.95
CA VAL A 32 31.83 -25.90 10.97
C VAL A 32 31.50 -25.37 9.59
N SER A 33 30.72 -26.16 8.85
CA SER A 33 30.35 -25.83 7.49
C SER A 33 29.54 -24.53 7.49
N LEU A 34 29.66 -23.72 6.44
CA LEU A 34 28.89 -22.48 6.31
C LEU A 34 27.38 -22.73 6.49
N ASP A 35 26.88 -23.84 5.95
CA ASP A 35 25.48 -24.25 6.10
C ASP A 35 25.10 -24.54 7.56
N SER A 36 25.99 -25.18 8.32
CA SER A 36 25.82 -25.39 9.76
C SER A 36 25.74 -24.06 10.51
N LEU A 37 26.61 -23.10 10.17
CA LEU A 37 26.65 -21.79 10.79
C LEU A 37 25.37 -20.99 10.48
N CYS A 38 24.94 -20.93 9.22
CA CYS A 38 23.69 -20.26 8.84
C CYS A 38 22.49 -20.89 9.54
N ARG A 39 22.43 -22.22 9.66
CA ARG A 39 21.36 -22.93 10.37
C ARG A 39 21.33 -22.60 11.87
N LEU A 40 22.49 -22.45 12.50
CA LEU A 40 22.59 -21.99 13.89
C LEU A 40 22.03 -20.58 14.05
N THR A 41 22.38 -19.65 13.14
CA THR A 41 21.84 -18.28 13.12
C THR A 41 20.32 -18.27 12.98
N TYR A 42 19.77 -19.06 12.06
CA TYR A 42 18.32 -19.12 11.82
C TYR A 42 17.52 -19.67 13.01
N THR A 43 18.11 -20.60 13.76
CA THR A 43 17.45 -21.25 14.91
C THR A 43 17.72 -20.53 16.23
N PHE A 44 18.61 -19.54 16.25
CA PHE A 44 18.99 -18.80 17.45
C PHE A 44 17.78 -18.19 18.20
N PRO A 45 16.83 -17.48 17.55
CA PRO A 45 15.67 -16.91 18.26
C PRO A 45 14.76 -17.97 18.88
N SER A 46 14.56 -19.11 18.20
CA SER A 46 13.74 -20.20 18.71
C SER A 46 14.35 -20.89 19.92
N ARG A 47 15.70 -20.91 20.03
CA ARG A 47 16.43 -21.49 21.16
C ARG A 47 16.41 -20.61 22.40
N HIS A 48 16.28 -19.29 22.23
CA HIS A 48 16.34 -18.31 23.33
C HIS A 48 14.98 -17.64 23.66
N SER A 49 13.89 -18.06 22.99
CA SER A 49 12.47 -17.77 23.26
C SER A 49 12.14 -16.43 23.94
N LEU A 50 11.99 -15.37 23.14
CA LEU A 50 11.59 -14.03 23.59
C LEU A 50 10.07 -13.80 23.66
N SER A 51 9.26 -14.67 23.06
CA SER A 51 7.87 -14.33 22.71
C SER A 51 6.88 -14.21 23.88
N ALA A 52 7.35 -14.19 25.13
CA ALA A 52 6.50 -14.10 26.33
C ALA A 52 7.15 -13.32 27.50
N LYS A 53 8.21 -12.54 27.24
CA LYS A 53 8.93 -11.81 28.30
C LYS A 53 8.71 -10.30 28.19
N GLU A 54 8.31 -9.70 29.30
CA GLU A 54 8.25 -8.24 29.45
C GLU A 54 9.68 -7.67 29.57
N TYR A 55 9.97 -6.59 28.85
CA TYR A 55 11.23 -5.87 28.94
C TYR A 55 11.03 -4.38 28.67
N SER A 56 11.91 -3.55 29.20
CA SER A 56 11.94 -2.12 28.91
C SER A 56 13.22 -1.76 28.16
N ALA A 57 13.18 -0.66 27.41
CA ALA A 57 14.33 -0.14 26.70
C ALA A 57 14.31 1.38 26.66
N THR A 58 15.46 1.99 26.94
CA THR A 58 15.68 3.43 26.73
C THR A 58 16.39 3.61 25.40
N ILE A 59 15.79 4.40 24.51
CA ILE A 59 16.31 4.67 23.17
C ILE A 59 16.74 6.14 23.10
N GLU A 60 18.01 6.35 22.81
CA GLU A 60 18.61 7.66 22.54
C GLU A 60 18.94 7.72 21.05
N ALA A 61 18.43 8.72 20.34
CA ALA A 61 18.65 8.86 18.91
C ALA A 61 19.06 10.29 18.56
N SER A 62 20.12 10.44 17.77
CA SER A 62 20.53 11.68 17.13
C SER A 62 20.52 11.51 15.61
N CYS A 63 20.16 12.58 14.91
CA CYS A 63 20.14 12.60 13.46
C CYS A 63 20.69 13.91 12.93
N HIS A 64 21.69 13.78 12.06
CA HIS A 64 22.26 14.86 11.26
C HIS A 64 21.78 14.73 9.82
N LEU A 65 21.17 15.79 9.30
CA LEU A 65 20.53 15.80 8.00
C LEU A 65 21.07 16.96 7.16
N GLN A 66 21.58 16.66 5.97
CA GLN A 66 21.98 17.63 4.97
C GLN A 66 21.01 17.56 3.79
N THR A 67 20.45 18.70 3.41
CA THR A 67 19.49 18.79 2.31
C THR A 67 19.94 19.85 1.31
N HIS A 68 20.05 19.46 0.04
CA HIS A 68 20.15 20.37 -1.10
C HIS A 68 18.82 20.27 -1.88
N ARG A 69 17.92 21.22 -1.66
CA ARG A 69 16.62 21.27 -2.34
C ARG A 69 16.66 22.31 -3.46
N SER A 70 16.59 21.82 -4.70
CA SER A 70 16.47 22.67 -5.90
C SER A 70 15.02 22.89 -6.32
N ASN A 71 14.14 21.89 -6.17
CA ASN A 71 12.79 21.86 -6.75
C ASN A 71 11.69 21.48 -5.73
N VAL A 72 10.42 21.54 -6.16
CA VAL A 72 9.22 21.24 -5.31
C VAL A 72 8.97 19.73 -5.13
N ILE A 73 9.56 18.90 -5.99
CA ILE A 73 9.32 17.45 -6.07
C ILE A 73 9.53 16.71 -4.74
N THR A 74 10.47 17.15 -3.90
CA THR A 74 10.72 16.53 -2.58
C THR A 74 9.51 16.57 -1.65
N ARG A 75 8.56 17.51 -1.85
CA ARG A 75 7.31 17.58 -1.08
C ARG A 75 6.35 16.44 -1.42
N TRP A 76 6.49 15.84 -2.60
CA TRP A 76 5.59 14.79 -3.06
C TRP A 76 6.07 13.39 -2.68
N VAL A 77 7.34 13.21 -2.32
CA VAL A 77 7.87 11.89 -1.92
C VAL A 77 7.21 11.45 -0.61
N ARG A 78 6.46 10.35 -0.65
CA ARG A 78 5.86 9.70 0.54
C ARG A 78 6.87 9.51 1.67
N GLY A 79 6.49 9.98 2.86
CA GLY A 79 7.25 9.76 4.10
C GLY A 79 8.43 10.71 4.33
N LEU A 80 8.78 11.57 3.37
CA LEU A 80 9.77 12.63 3.59
C LEU A 80 9.12 13.88 4.19
N PHE A 81 9.85 14.58 5.06
CA PHE A 81 9.47 15.92 5.50
C PHE A 81 9.69 16.94 4.38
N THR A 82 8.90 18.00 4.41
CA THR A 82 9.09 19.16 3.55
C THR A 82 10.28 19.98 4.06
N PHE A 83 11.36 20.01 3.30
CA PHE A 83 12.57 20.79 3.61
C PHE A 83 12.53 22.19 3.00
N GLU A 84 13.26 23.14 3.57
CA GLU A 84 13.41 24.48 2.99
C GLU A 84 14.23 24.42 1.70
N LYS A 85 14.09 25.43 0.85
CA LYS A 85 14.82 25.51 -0.42
C LYS A 85 16.28 25.90 -0.15
N GLY A 86 17.22 25.37 -0.93
CA GLY A 86 18.66 25.63 -0.78
C GLY A 86 19.40 24.53 -0.04
N ASP A 87 20.60 24.87 0.41
CA ASP A 87 21.50 24.02 1.19
C ASP A 87 21.32 24.28 2.67
N ASN A 88 20.73 23.31 3.37
CA ASN A 88 20.43 23.43 4.80
C ASN A 88 20.92 22.20 5.56
N GLU A 89 21.36 22.43 6.80
CA GLU A 89 21.75 21.39 7.74
C GLU A 89 20.79 21.38 8.93
N TYR A 90 20.25 20.20 9.23
CA TYR A 90 19.32 20.00 10.32
C TYR A 90 19.87 18.98 11.32
N GLU A 91 19.61 19.24 12.59
CA GLU A 91 19.95 18.37 13.71
C GLU A 91 18.69 18.08 14.51
N THR A 92 18.46 16.80 14.77
CA THR A 92 17.34 16.32 15.58
C THR A 92 17.85 15.31 16.61
N GLN A 93 17.39 15.43 17.84
CA GLN A 93 17.80 14.56 18.95
C GLN A 93 16.58 14.18 19.79
N SER A 94 16.55 12.95 20.26
CA SER A 94 15.40 12.44 21.01
C SER A 94 15.79 11.37 22.03
N ARG A 95 15.05 11.36 23.14
CA ARG A 95 15.10 10.29 24.14
C ARG A 95 13.70 9.71 24.34
N MET A 96 13.62 8.39 24.22
CA MET A 96 12.38 7.63 24.30
C MET A 96 12.51 6.47 25.28
N PHE A 97 11.38 6.08 25.86
CA PHE A 97 11.25 4.88 26.68
C PHE A 97 10.27 3.92 26.01
N LEU A 98 10.67 2.66 25.85
CA LEU A 98 9.87 1.59 25.27
C LEU A 98 9.60 0.54 26.35
N GLN A 99 8.35 0.11 26.48
CA GLN A 99 7.96 -1.02 27.31
C GLN A 99 7.28 -2.06 26.42
N HIS A 100 7.90 -3.23 26.31
CA HIS A 100 7.33 -4.39 25.64
C HIS A 100 6.68 -5.28 26.69
N HIS A 101 5.37 -5.46 26.59
CA HIS A 101 4.57 -6.27 27.50
C HIS A 101 4.56 -7.74 27.05
N ALA A 102 4.41 -8.67 28.00
CA ALA A 102 4.36 -10.11 27.70
C ALA A 102 3.18 -10.52 26.78
N ASN A 103 2.15 -9.69 26.68
CA ASN A 103 1.00 -9.88 25.78
C ASN A 103 1.27 -9.39 24.33
N GLY A 104 2.48 -8.90 24.03
CA GLY A 104 2.87 -8.36 22.72
C GLY A 104 2.54 -6.87 22.51
N ALA A 105 1.94 -6.20 23.50
CA ALA A 105 1.73 -4.75 23.46
C ALA A 105 3.07 -4.00 23.59
N ILE A 106 3.24 -2.92 22.83
CA ILE A 106 4.42 -2.07 22.88
C ILE A 106 3.98 -0.65 23.21
N ASP A 107 4.41 -0.15 24.35
CA ASP A 107 4.19 1.24 24.73
C ASP A 107 5.47 2.03 24.50
N ILE A 108 5.39 3.14 23.76
CA ILE A 108 6.52 4.03 23.48
C ILE A 108 6.19 5.41 24.02
N LYS A 109 7.04 5.95 24.89
CA LYS A 109 6.91 7.30 25.43
C LYS A 109 8.08 8.15 24.97
N GLU A 110 7.77 9.24 24.28
CA GLU A 110 8.77 10.27 23.98
C GLU A 110 8.91 11.19 25.20
N VAL A 111 10.11 11.31 25.74
CA VAL A 111 10.35 12.09 26.97
C VAL A 111 10.94 13.45 26.60
N GLU A 112 11.95 13.47 25.73
CA GLU A 112 12.68 14.67 25.34
C GLU A 112 12.87 14.70 23.83
N PHE A 113 12.68 15.87 23.23
CA PHE A 113 12.86 16.08 21.80
C PHE A 113 13.44 17.46 21.50
N TYR A 114 14.46 17.48 20.66
CA TYR A 114 15.08 18.67 20.08
C TYR A 114 15.12 18.56 18.56
N SER A 115 14.80 19.65 17.86
CA SER A 115 14.94 19.75 16.41
C SER A 115 15.11 21.21 16.01
N ASN A 116 16.13 21.50 15.21
CA ASN A 116 16.28 22.81 14.57
C ASN A 116 15.41 22.96 13.31
N LEU A 117 14.84 21.89 12.76
CA LEU A 117 13.89 21.96 11.65
C LEU A 117 12.54 22.53 12.15
N PRO A 118 12.07 23.68 11.64
CA PRO A 118 10.88 24.38 12.16
C PRO A 118 9.60 23.53 12.12
N ARG A 119 9.41 22.76 11.06
CA ARG A 119 8.23 21.90 10.86
C ARG A 119 8.23 20.66 11.76
N LEU A 120 9.40 20.17 12.19
CA LEU A 120 9.56 19.06 13.13
C LEU A 120 9.44 19.52 14.59
N ARG A 121 9.78 20.79 14.88
CA ARG A 121 9.80 21.35 16.24
C ARG A 121 8.47 21.17 16.98
N ASN A 122 7.35 21.26 16.26
CA ASN A 122 5.99 21.17 16.83
C ASN A 122 5.20 19.93 16.37
N THR A 123 5.79 19.03 15.59
CA THR A 123 5.10 17.81 15.12
C THR A 123 5.55 16.57 15.90
N VAL A 124 4.70 15.55 15.88
CA VAL A 124 5.05 14.20 16.36
C VAL A 124 5.97 13.59 15.31
N ASP A 125 7.09 13.00 15.75
CA ASP A 125 8.11 12.49 14.85
C ASP A 125 7.63 11.19 14.15
N ILE A 126 7.17 11.31 12.90
CA ILE A 126 6.56 10.22 12.12
C ILE A 126 7.62 9.26 11.54
N ILE A 127 8.88 9.69 11.40
CA ILE A 127 9.95 8.87 10.80
C ILE A 127 10.32 7.66 11.67
N ARG A 128 9.91 7.65 12.94
CA ARG A 128 10.31 6.64 13.93
C ARG A 128 9.56 5.30 13.88
N GLN A 129 8.45 5.21 13.14
CA GLN A 129 7.55 4.04 13.18
C GLN A 129 7.93 2.88 12.24
N ARG A 130 8.99 3.03 11.43
CA ARG A 130 9.27 2.07 10.33
C ARG A 130 10.43 1.10 10.58
N PHE A 131 11.30 1.35 11.56
CA PHE A 131 12.37 0.41 11.91
C PHE A 131 11.84 -0.64 12.89
N SER A 132 11.89 -1.92 12.51
CA SER A 132 11.66 -3.00 13.48
C SER A 132 12.99 -3.30 14.19
N LEU A 133 13.01 -3.21 15.52
CA LEU A 133 14.21 -3.52 16.33
C LEU A 133 14.56 -5.02 16.38
N SER A 134 13.86 -5.84 15.60
CA SER A 134 14.04 -7.28 15.55
C SER A 134 14.97 -7.65 14.40
N LEU A 135 16.17 -8.15 14.72
CA LEU A 135 17.16 -8.54 13.72
C LEU A 135 16.77 -9.83 12.98
N TYR A 136 16.29 -10.82 13.73
CA TYR A 136 16.03 -12.17 13.23
C TYR A 136 14.59 -12.40 12.71
N SER A 137 13.77 -11.36 12.68
CA SER A 137 12.45 -11.45 12.05
C SER A 137 12.57 -11.74 10.56
N SER A 138 11.49 -12.17 9.93
CA SER A 138 11.46 -12.35 8.47
C SER A 138 11.69 -11.05 7.69
N GLN A 139 11.55 -9.90 8.35
CA GLN A 139 11.73 -8.56 7.79
C GLN A 139 12.53 -7.70 8.77
N ILE A 140 13.46 -6.89 8.26
CA ILE A 140 14.31 -5.97 9.06
C ILE A 140 13.62 -4.63 9.27
N PHE A 141 12.85 -4.21 8.27
CA PHE A 141 12.09 -2.97 8.26
C PHE A 141 10.61 -3.32 8.25
N ALA A 142 9.77 -2.51 8.91
CA ALA A 142 8.33 -2.79 9.05
C ALA A 142 7.63 -2.97 7.69
N ASP A 143 8.19 -2.36 6.65
CA ASP A 143 7.71 -2.47 5.28
C ASP A 143 8.76 -3.11 4.35
N ASN A 144 8.37 -4.20 3.72
CA ASN A 144 8.87 -4.70 2.43
C ASN A 144 10.32 -5.23 2.29
N ILE A 145 11.18 -5.25 3.31
CA ILE A 145 12.57 -5.76 3.18
C ILE A 145 12.73 -7.12 3.87
N LEU A 146 13.16 -8.13 3.11
CA LEU A 146 13.39 -9.47 3.62
C LEU A 146 14.69 -9.54 4.41
N SER A 147 14.65 -10.18 5.59
CA SER A 147 15.84 -10.38 6.41
C SER A 147 16.67 -11.58 5.91
N PRO A 148 18.00 -11.45 5.78
CA PRO A 148 18.88 -12.57 5.47
C PRO A 148 19.09 -13.49 6.68
N PHE A 149 18.65 -13.12 7.87
CA PHE A 149 18.77 -13.91 9.10
C PHE A 149 17.62 -14.89 9.31
N SER A 150 16.67 -14.95 8.37
CA SER A 150 15.54 -15.89 8.42
C SER A 150 15.77 -17.08 7.49
N GLY A 151 15.67 -18.30 8.01
CA GLY A 151 15.90 -19.52 7.21
C GLY A 151 14.97 -19.67 6.00
N ARG A 152 13.75 -19.11 6.04
CA ARG A 152 12.80 -19.16 4.92
C ARG A 152 13.15 -18.17 3.78
N ASN A 153 13.95 -17.15 4.08
CA ASN A 153 14.47 -16.19 3.11
C ASN A 153 15.78 -16.64 2.46
N SER A 154 16.48 -17.64 3.02
CA SER A 154 17.78 -18.14 2.54
C SER A 154 17.82 -18.41 1.02
N LYS A 155 16.72 -18.86 0.44
CA LYS A 155 16.57 -19.10 -1.01
C LYS A 155 16.77 -17.86 -1.90
N TYR A 156 16.69 -16.65 -1.35
CA TYR A 156 16.91 -15.40 -2.08
C TYR A 156 18.35 -14.87 -1.94
N TYR A 157 19.14 -15.48 -1.07
CA TYR A 157 20.50 -15.06 -0.75
C TYR A 157 21.53 -16.14 -1.09
N THR A 158 22.76 -15.69 -1.23
CA THR A 158 23.98 -16.49 -1.25
C THR A 158 24.86 -16.00 -0.12
N TYR A 159 25.46 -16.94 0.59
CA TYR A 159 26.32 -16.68 1.73
C TYR A 159 27.74 -17.12 1.39
N GLU A 160 28.73 -16.33 1.77
CA GLU A 160 30.15 -16.64 1.59
C GLU A 160 30.87 -16.40 2.92
N LEU A 161 31.62 -17.40 3.41
CA LEU A 161 32.46 -17.23 4.60
C LEU A 161 33.71 -16.45 4.20
N CYS A 162 33.92 -15.26 4.75
CA CYS A 162 35.10 -14.46 4.43
C CYS A 162 36.32 -14.94 5.22
N TYR A 163 36.24 -14.89 6.55
CA TYR A 163 37.31 -15.30 7.46
C TYR A 163 36.76 -15.54 8.86
N ARG A 164 37.54 -16.25 9.67
CA ARG A 164 37.29 -16.45 11.10
C ARG A 164 38.28 -15.65 11.93
N PHE A 165 37.85 -15.18 13.08
CA PHE A 165 38.66 -14.39 13.99
C PHE A 165 38.22 -14.63 15.41
N THR A 166 39.11 -14.44 16.37
CA THR A 166 38.77 -14.54 17.79
C THR A 166 38.56 -13.14 18.34
N GLU A 167 37.40 -12.88 18.93
CA GLU A 167 37.08 -11.59 19.51
C GLU A 167 36.48 -11.76 20.91
N GLY A 168 37.18 -11.29 21.95
CA GLY A 168 36.73 -11.46 23.34
C GLY A 168 36.70 -12.92 23.80
N GLY A 169 37.66 -13.74 23.34
CA GLY A 169 37.80 -15.16 23.74
C GLY A 169 36.80 -16.12 23.10
N ARG A 170 35.97 -15.67 22.16
CA ARG A 170 35.07 -16.50 21.36
C ARG A 170 35.47 -16.49 19.89
N GLU A 171 35.30 -17.63 19.22
CA GLU A 171 35.50 -17.74 17.78
C GLU A 171 34.30 -17.11 17.05
N CYS A 172 34.58 -16.09 16.24
CA CYS A 172 33.63 -15.41 15.39
C CYS A 172 33.95 -15.67 13.91
N ALA A 173 32.94 -15.63 13.07
CA ALA A 173 33.04 -15.76 11.63
C ALA A 173 32.39 -14.56 10.95
N ARG A 174 33.09 -13.97 9.97
CA ARG A 174 32.52 -12.96 9.08
C ARG A 174 31.90 -13.63 7.87
N VAL A 175 30.62 -13.36 7.62
CA VAL A 175 29.86 -13.90 6.51
C VAL A 175 29.38 -12.75 5.64
N GLU A 176 29.64 -12.84 4.34
CA GLU A 176 29.08 -11.95 3.33
C GLU A 176 27.73 -12.50 2.84
N VAL A 177 26.75 -11.60 2.71
CA VAL A 177 25.43 -11.89 2.17
C VAL A 177 25.28 -11.13 0.87
N ARG A 178 25.06 -11.88 -0.20
CA ARG A 178 24.72 -11.33 -1.51
C ARG A 178 23.33 -11.78 -1.92
N PRO A 179 22.47 -10.89 -2.45
CA PRO A 179 21.21 -11.30 -3.02
C PRO A 179 21.46 -12.04 -4.34
N ARG A 180 20.73 -13.13 -4.61
CA ARG A 180 20.87 -13.91 -5.86
C ARG A 180 20.51 -13.12 -7.11
N PHE A 181 19.69 -12.08 -6.94
CA PHE A 181 19.33 -11.11 -7.95
C PHE A 181 19.14 -9.76 -7.25
N ARG A 182 19.51 -8.66 -7.91
CA ARG A 182 19.31 -7.33 -7.33
C ARG A 182 17.82 -7.04 -7.26
N ASN A 183 17.33 -6.57 -6.11
CA ASN A 183 15.93 -6.19 -5.91
C ASN A 183 15.84 -5.19 -4.75
N THR A 184 14.87 -4.28 -4.77
CA THR A 184 14.62 -3.30 -3.70
C THR A 184 14.22 -3.95 -2.37
N GLN A 185 13.76 -5.20 -2.38
CA GLN A 185 13.35 -5.91 -1.17
C GLN A 185 14.43 -6.80 -0.54
N LEU A 186 15.60 -6.87 -1.16
CA LEU A 186 16.72 -7.67 -0.69
C LEU A 186 17.83 -6.78 -0.17
N VAL A 187 18.72 -7.41 0.58
CA VAL A 187 19.80 -6.74 1.31
C VAL A 187 21.12 -7.34 0.87
N GLU A 188 22.15 -6.51 0.73
CA GLU A 188 23.53 -6.95 0.53
C GLU A 188 24.40 -6.41 1.66
N GLY A 189 25.44 -7.14 2.06
CA GLY A 189 26.31 -6.70 3.13
C GLY A 189 27.07 -7.81 3.83
N THR A 190 27.57 -7.52 5.02
CA THR A 190 28.34 -8.47 5.84
C THR A 190 27.81 -8.52 7.26
N TYR A 191 28.01 -9.65 7.93
CA TYR A 191 27.69 -9.79 9.34
C TYR A 191 28.67 -10.73 10.02
N ASP A 192 28.88 -10.48 11.31
CA ASP A 192 29.75 -11.27 12.17
C ASP A 192 28.88 -12.16 13.06
N VAL A 193 29.23 -13.44 13.18
CA VAL A 193 28.48 -14.45 13.94
C VAL A 193 29.42 -15.17 14.90
N ASP A 194 28.96 -15.39 16.13
CA ASP A 194 29.60 -16.29 17.10
C ASP A 194 29.42 -17.75 16.64
N VAL A 195 30.52 -18.45 16.36
CA VAL A 195 30.52 -19.81 15.78
C VAL A 195 29.87 -20.82 16.73
N GLY A 196 30.01 -20.63 18.05
CA GLY A 196 29.46 -21.57 19.04
C GLY A 196 27.95 -21.42 19.23
N THR A 197 27.44 -20.18 19.21
CA THR A 197 26.03 -19.90 19.51
C THR A 197 25.18 -19.65 18.27
N GLY A 198 25.74 -19.10 17.20
CA GLY A 198 25.00 -18.57 16.06
C GLY A 198 24.44 -17.16 16.27
N ALA A 199 24.85 -16.46 17.34
CA ALA A 199 24.44 -15.09 17.60
C ALA A 199 25.16 -14.11 16.67
N VAL A 200 24.41 -13.24 16.00
CA VAL A 200 24.97 -12.10 15.24
C VAL A 200 25.52 -11.07 16.23
N THR A 201 26.77 -10.66 16.05
CA THR A 201 27.46 -9.68 16.91
C THR A 201 27.56 -8.30 16.26
N ASN A 202 27.90 -8.25 14.98
CA ASN A 202 27.91 -7.03 14.18
C ASN A 202 27.23 -7.28 12.84
N PHE A 203 26.67 -6.25 12.23
CA PHE A 203 26.19 -6.33 10.85
C PHE A 203 26.34 -4.99 10.14
N ASP A 204 26.57 -5.05 8.84
CA ASP A 204 26.63 -3.91 7.93
C ASP A 204 25.86 -4.28 6.68
N LEU A 205 24.68 -3.69 6.55
CA LEU A 205 23.66 -4.07 5.57
C LEU A 205 23.27 -2.86 4.75
N SER A 206 23.26 -3.00 3.42
CA SER A 206 22.80 -1.99 2.47
C SER A 206 21.65 -2.49 1.62
N PHE A 207 20.67 -1.61 1.39
CA PHE A 207 19.49 -1.91 0.58
C PHE A 207 18.85 -0.62 0.04
N TYR A 208 17.98 -0.78 -0.97
CA TYR A 208 17.24 0.32 -1.58
C TYR A 208 15.78 0.30 -1.12
N TYR A 209 15.25 1.42 -0.65
CA TYR A 209 13.88 1.52 -0.13
C TYR A 209 13.27 2.88 -0.48
N ASP A 210 12.07 2.92 -1.07
CA ASP A 210 11.36 4.16 -1.49
C ASP A 210 12.29 5.19 -2.20
N ALA A 211 13.09 4.72 -3.18
CA ALA A 211 14.12 5.50 -3.90
C ALA A 211 15.29 6.06 -3.04
N MET A 212 15.43 5.62 -1.80
CA MET A 212 16.55 5.90 -0.90
C MET A 212 17.54 4.72 -0.90
N ASN A 213 18.82 5.02 -0.83
CA ASN A 213 19.85 4.04 -0.50
C ASN A 213 20.11 4.11 1.01
N ILE A 214 19.86 3.01 1.71
CA ILE A 214 19.97 2.92 3.16
C ILE A 214 21.08 1.92 3.50
N ARG A 215 22.02 2.34 4.35
CA ARG A 215 23.02 1.46 4.97
C ARG A 215 22.83 1.47 6.47
N VAL A 216 22.69 0.29 7.06
CA VAL A 216 22.51 0.07 8.49
C VAL A 216 23.71 -0.70 9.02
N VAL A 217 24.46 -0.06 9.91
CA VAL A 217 25.55 -0.68 10.65
C VAL A 217 25.07 -0.87 12.08
N GLY A 218 25.16 -2.09 12.61
CA GLY A 218 24.67 -2.40 13.93
C GLY A 218 25.64 -3.23 14.75
N LYS A 219 25.58 -3.03 16.07
CA LYS A 219 26.30 -3.83 17.06
C LYS A 219 25.30 -4.43 18.05
N VAL A 220 25.50 -5.70 18.35
CA VAL A 220 24.64 -6.53 19.18
C VAL A 220 25.41 -6.97 20.43
N PRO A 221 24.79 -6.97 21.63
CA PRO A 221 25.41 -7.48 22.84
C PRO A 221 25.77 -8.97 22.74
N ARG A 222 26.80 -9.41 23.48
CA ARG A 222 27.32 -10.80 23.44
C ARG A 222 26.79 -11.73 24.53
N THR A 223 26.00 -11.22 25.47
CA THR A 223 25.57 -11.97 26.66
C THR A 223 24.06 -11.89 26.88
N GLY A 224 23.49 -13.00 27.33
CA GLY A 224 22.09 -13.10 27.75
C GLY A 224 21.08 -12.96 26.62
N ILE A 225 19.88 -12.52 26.98
CA ILE A 225 18.73 -12.33 26.06
C ILE A 225 18.95 -11.11 25.15
N ALA A 226 19.83 -10.18 25.55
CA ALA A 226 20.16 -8.98 24.80
C ALA A 226 20.76 -9.29 23.40
N CYS A 227 21.33 -10.48 23.19
CA CYS A 227 21.86 -10.92 21.89
C CYS A 227 20.81 -10.99 20.76
N LEU A 228 19.52 -10.84 21.08
CA LEU A 228 18.42 -10.84 20.12
C LEU A 228 18.11 -9.45 19.56
N PHE A 229 18.68 -8.39 20.16
CA PHE A 229 18.39 -7.01 19.81
C PHE A 229 19.67 -6.18 19.61
N PRO A 230 19.65 -5.19 18.70
CA PRO A 230 20.78 -4.28 18.53
C PRO A 230 20.88 -3.27 19.67
N GLU A 231 22.10 -2.99 20.13
CA GLU A 231 22.41 -1.97 21.15
C GLU A 231 22.79 -0.63 20.50
N LEU A 232 23.58 -0.68 19.42
CA LEU A 232 23.98 0.49 18.67
C LEU A 232 23.60 0.30 17.20
N LEU A 233 23.02 1.34 16.60
CA LEU A 233 22.70 1.39 15.17
C LEU A 233 23.18 2.72 14.59
N GLN A 234 23.84 2.64 13.44
CA GLN A 234 24.15 3.79 12.59
C GLN A 234 23.45 3.59 11.25
N ILE A 235 22.55 4.50 10.92
CA ILE A 235 21.75 4.42 9.69
C ILE A 235 22.11 5.59 8.80
N TYR A 236 22.63 5.30 7.62
CA TYR A 236 22.93 6.27 6.58
C TYR A 236 21.83 6.21 5.53
N VAL A 237 21.20 7.35 5.26
CA VAL A 237 20.13 7.47 4.26
C VAL A 237 20.58 8.46 3.19
N ASN A 238 20.60 8.02 1.94
CA ASN A 238 20.95 8.85 0.80
C ASN A 238 19.82 8.83 -0.24
N LEU A 239 19.32 10.01 -0.60
CA LEU A 239 18.29 10.18 -1.62
C LEU A 239 18.75 11.19 -2.67
N ASN A 240 18.74 10.78 -3.94
CA ASN A 240 19.09 11.61 -5.08
C ASN A 240 17.99 11.52 -6.14
N ILE A 241 17.12 12.53 -6.23
CA ILE A 241 15.96 12.53 -7.15
C ILE A 241 15.82 13.91 -7.82
N LEU A 242 15.82 13.91 -9.16
CA LEU A 242 15.48 15.08 -10.01
C LEU A 242 16.15 16.40 -9.57
N GLY A 243 17.46 16.33 -9.27
CA GLY A 243 18.28 17.47 -8.86
C GLY A 243 18.24 17.81 -7.36
N ASN A 244 17.46 17.08 -6.56
CA ASN A 244 17.47 17.21 -5.10
C ASN A 244 18.35 16.12 -4.48
N ARG A 245 19.09 16.48 -3.43
CA ARG A 245 19.96 15.56 -2.68
C ARG A 245 19.64 15.66 -1.21
N LEU A 246 19.48 14.51 -0.56
CA LEU A 246 19.30 14.41 0.89
C LEU A 246 20.24 13.34 1.42
N LYS A 247 21.00 13.70 2.45
CA LYS A 247 21.89 12.79 3.18
C LYS A 247 21.54 12.88 4.65
N ALA A 248 21.20 11.77 5.26
CA ALA A 248 20.93 11.69 6.68
C ALA A 248 21.83 10.64 7.33
N LYS A 249 22.30 10.94 8.54
CA LYS A 249 22.96 9.99 9.42
C LYS A 249 22.19 9.96 10.74
N TYR A 250 21.68 8.79 11.09
CA TYR A 250 21.06 8.52 12.38
C TYR A 250 22.01 7.68 13.23
N ASP A 251 22.30 8.12 14.44
CA ASP A 251 22.98 7.33 15.45
C ASP A 251 21.96 7.00 16.55
N VAL A 252 21.74 5.71 16.81
CA VAL A 252 20.76 5.22 17.79
C VAL A 252 21.47 4.32 18.80
N SER A 253 21.26 4.60 20.08
CA SER A 253 21.75 3.83 21.21
C SER A 253 20.58 3.33 22.03
N ILE A 254 20.56 2.03 22.34
CA ILE A 254 19.44 1.36 22.99
C ILE A 254 19.96 0.59 24.19
N LYS A 255 19.45 0.94 25.38
CA LYS A 255 19.75 0.25 26.63
C LYS A 255 18.53 -0.57 27.05
N TYR A 256 18.68 -1.89 27.04
CA TYR A 256 17.62 -2.81 27.45
C TYR A 256 17.72 -3.13 28.93
N ASP A 257 16.58 -3.17 29.60
CA ASP A 257 16.44 -3.69 30.95
C ASP A 257 15.49 -4.89 30.96
N PHE A 258 16.04 -6.04 31.35
CA PHE A 258 15.34 -7.32 31.46
C PHE A 258 15.03 -7.70 32.92
N SER A 259 15.23 -6.79 33.88
CA SER A 259 14.99 -7.00 35.31
C SER A 259 13.54 -7.35 35.64
N THR A 260 12.58 -6.89 34.83
CA THR A 260 11.13 -7.01 35.08
C THR A 260 10.50 -8.08 34.19
N THR A 261 11.09 -9.27 34.12
CA THR A 261 10.55 -10.37 33.30
C THR A 261 9.43 -11.11 34.03
N LYS A 262 8.18 -10.67 33.86
CA LYS A 262 7.02 -11.50 34.21
C LYS A 262 6.75 -12.48 33.08
N ILE A 263 6.81 -13.77 33.41
CA ILE A 263 6.36 -14.84 32.50
C ILE A 263 4.84 -14.90 32.61
N VAL A 264 4.14 -14.44 31.58
CA VAL A 264 2.69 -14.59 31.48
C VAL A 264 2.40 -15.77 30.59
N ALA A 265 1.49 -16.66 31.01
CA ALA A 265 1.03 -17.76 30.19
C ALA A 265 0.50 -17.22 28.86
N ALA A 266 1.01 -17.74 27.75
CA ALA A 266 0.59 -17.35 26.41
C ALA A 266 -0.94 -17.44 26.30
N ALA A 267 -1.59 -16.30 26.07
CA ALA A 267 -3.04 -16.25 25.99
C ALA A 267 -3.53 -17.22 24.92
N SER A 268 -4.55 -18.02 25.26
CA SER A 268 -5.14 -19.02 24.35
C SER A 268 -5.64 -18.35 23.05
N ASN A 269 -4.95 -18.59 21.95
CA ASN A 269 -5.18 -18.10 20.58
C ASN A 269 -6.46 -18.66 19.91
N LYS A 270 -7.61 -18.70 20.60
CA LYS A 270 -8.87 -19.26 20.05
C LYS A 270 -9.91 -18.22 19.66
N THR A 271 -9.67 -16.92 19.88
CA THR A 271 -10.62 -15.86 19.54
C THR A 271 -10.17 -15.07 18.32
N PHE A 272 -11.11 -14.67 17.45
CA PHE A 272 -10.86 -13.78 16.29
C PHE A 272 -10.42 -12.36 16.70
N ASP A 273 -10.50 -12.03 17.98
CA ASP A 273 -10.12 -10.75 18.56
C ASP A 273 -8.61 -10.71 18.87
N LEU A 274 -7.85 -10.01 18.03
CA LEU A 274 -6.39 -9.85 18.14
C LEU A 274 -6.00 -8.55 18.85
N THR A 275 -6.92 -7.87 19.54
CA THR A 275 -6.65 -6.53 20.11
C THR A 275 -5.40 -6.48 20.97
N HIS A 276 -5.12 -7.52 21.75
CA HIS A 276 -3.94 -7.61 22.60
C HIS A 276 -2.59 -7.51 21.84
N LEU A 277 -2.54 -7.90 20.56
CA LEU A 277 -1.34 -7.84 19.72
C LEU A 277 -1.14 -6.47 19.04
N TYR A 278 -2.17 -5.62 19.02
CA TYR A 278 -2.19 -4.36 18.25
C TYR A 278 -2.26 -3.13 19.17
N TYR A 279 -1.79 -3.25 20.41
CA TYR A 279 -1.60 -2.11 21.30
C TYR A 279 -0.22 -1.51 21.08
N LEU A 280 -0.11 -0.57 20.13
CA LEU A 280 0.99 0.39 20.13
C LEU A 280 0.50 1.66 20.81
N ARG A 281 0.87 1.91 22.06
CA ARG A 281 0.55 3.19 22.72
C ARG A 281 1.76 4.10 22.60
N ILE A 282 1.68 5.04 21.67
CA ILE A 282 2.65 6.13 21.65
C ILE A 282 2.08 7.25 22.52
N ASP A 283 2.65 7.44 23.71
CA ASP A 283 2.31 8.57 24.57
C ASP A 283 3.26 9.73 24.26
N THR A 284 2.72 10.76 23.61
CA THR A 284 3.40 12.04 23.39
C THR A 284 2.83 13.15 24.28
N SER A 285 2.00 12.82 25.27
CA SER A 285 1.52 13.81 26.23
C SER A 285 2.67 14.18 27.17
N ARG A 286 2.95 15.47 27.30
CA ARG A 286 4.05 16.03 28.12
C ARG A 286 5.48 15.68 27.63
N VAL A 287 5.74 15.77 26.32
CA VAL A 287 7.11 15.77 25.79
C VAL A 287 7.81 17.07 26.20
N ASN A 288 9.01 16.98 26.77
CA ASN A 288 9.86 18.14 27.01
C ASN A 288 10.51 18.58 25.69
N ARG A 289 9.97 19.65 25.09
CA ARG A 289 10.48 20.23 23.82
C ARG A 289 11.61 21.18 24.16
N LEU A 290 12.83 20.76 23.85
CA LEU A 290 14.03 21.52 24.19
C LEU A 290 14.33 22.57 23.11
N ASN A 291 14.90 23.70 23.54
CA ASN A 291 15.41 24.74 22.65
C ASN A 291 16.90 24.59 22.34
N ALA A 292 17.57 23.66 23.02
CA ALA A 292 18.99 23.34 22.88
C ALA A 292 19.15 21.82 22.70
N PRO A 293 20.24 21.36 22.05
CA PRO A 293 20.51 19.94 21.89
C PRO A 293 20.69 19.23 23.24
N LEU A 294 20.29 17.96 23.30
CA LEU A 294 20.46 17.05 24.43
C LEU A 294 21.93 16.69 24.65
N TRP A 295 22.66 16.48 23.56
CA TRP A 295 24.06 16.07 23.55
C TRP A 295 24.85 16.88 22.51
N GLY A 296 26.09 17.25 22.84
CA GLY A 296 26.96 18.02 21.94
C GLY A 296 26.74 19.54 21.99
N LYS A 297 27.62 20.29 21.33
CA LYS A 297 27.45 21.74 21.15
C LYS A 297 26.45 21.98 20.02
N PRO A 298 25.55 22.97 20.12
CA PRO A 298 24.67 23.33 19.01
C PRO A 298 25.51 23.58 17.77
N SER A 299 25.27 22.82 16.70
CA SER A 299 25.78 23.17 15.38
C SER A 299 25.37 24.61 15.09
N SER A 300 26.34 25.45 14.72
CA SER A 300 26.21 26.90 14.59
C SER A 300 24.83 27.32 14.09
N ILE A 301 24.10 27.95 14.99
CA ILE A 301 22.81 28.58 14.77
C ILE A 301 22.93 29.45 13.51
N VAL A 302 22.05 29.21 12.52
CA VAL A 302 21.56 30.27 11.63
C VAL A 302 21.01 31.32 12.57
N SER A 303 21.77 32.39 12.76
CA SER A 303 21.39 33.50 13.61
C SER A 303 20.05 34.03 13.12
N ASP A 304 19.00 33.77 13.89
CA ASP A 304 17.84 34.64 13.98
C ASP A 304 18.38 36.02 14.44
N THR A 305 18.88 36.83 13.50
CA THR A 305 19.38 38.20 13.72
C THR A 305 18.25 39.19 14.01
N THR A 306 17.13 38.75 14.61
CA THR A 306 15.98 39.63 14.89
C THR A 306 15.38 39.47 16.27
N LYS A 307 16.17 39.12 17.30
CA LYS A 307 15.73 39.27 18.70
C LYS A 307 16.83 39.75 19.64
N ALA A 308 17.27 40.98 19.41
CA ALA A 308 17.84 41.83 20.45
C ALA A 308 17.34 43.25 20.20
N ASP A 309 16.08 43.51 20.56
CA ASP A 309 15.66 44.80 21.07
C ASP A 309 14.26 44.68 21.66
N THR A 310 14.23 44.53 22.99
CA THR A 310 13.06 44.87 23.79
C THR A 310 12.95 46.38 23.85
N LEU A 311 11.97 46.93 23.13
CA LEU A 311 10.96 47.90 23.61
C LEU A 311 10.34 48.62 22.41
N HIS A 312 9.00 48.57 22.34
CA HIS A 312 8.11 49.23 21.39
C HIS A 312 8.17 48.77 19.92
N PHE A 313 7.29 47.84 19.57
CA PHE A 313 6.72 47.80 18.22
C PHE A 313 5.20 47.72 18.32
N GLU A 314 4.56 48.87 18.12
CA GLU A 314 3.16 48.97 17.76
C GLU A 314 2.90 48.10 16.52
N THR A 315 1.82 47.32 16.60
CA THR A 315 1.29 46.49 15.53
C THR A 315 0.87 47.35 14.33
N LYS A 316 1.81 47.60 13.41
CA LYS A 316 1.47 47.75 11.99
C LYS A 316 1.62 46.38 11.35
N VAL A 317 0.49 45.70 11.14
CA VAL A 317 0.40 44.57 10.21
C VAL A 317 0.75 45.11 8.83
N LYS A 318 2.04 45.11 8.49
CA LYS A 318 2.49 45.28 7.12
C LYS A 318 1.98 44.08 6.35
N ASP A 319 1.16 44.32 5.32
CA ASP A 319 0.81 43.32 4.33
C ASP A 319 2.09 42.68 3.80
N LYS A 320 2.42 41.48 4.30
CA LYS A 320 3.44 40.64 3.69
C LYS A 320 2.97 40.39 2.28
N LYS A 321 3.63 40.99 1.28
CA LYS A 321 3.52 40.57 -0.12
C LYS A 321 3.79 39.06 -0.12
N LYS A 322 2.74 38.27 -0.34
CA LYS A 322 2.84 36.80 -0.37
C LYS A 322 3.88 36.42 -1.40
N SER A 323 4.97 35.82 -0.95
CA SER A 323 6.01 35.30 -1.83
C SER A 323 5.43 34.13 -2.64
N TRP A 324 5.98 33.84 -3.81
CA TRP A 324 5.67 32.61 -4.55
C TRP A 324 5.82 31.36 -3.67
N SER A 325 6.75 31.38 -2.71
CA SER A 325 6.92 30.30 -1.71
C SER A 325 5.70 30.13 -0.80
N ASP A 326 5.03 31.22 -0.40
CA ASP A 326 3.85 31.17 0.47
C ASP A 326 2.64 30.63 -0.31
N ILE A 327 2.56 30.97 -1.60
CA ILE A 327 1.55 30.44 -2.52
C ILE A 327 1.79 28.94 -2.76
N GLU A 328 3.04 28.53 -3.00
CA GLU A 328 3.40 27.11 -3.09
C GLU A 328 3.00 26.32 -1.84
N ASP A 329 3.27 26.85 -0.65
CA ASP A 329 2.88 26.21 0.61
C ASP A 329 1.35 26.06 0.71
N ILE A 330 0.58 27.05 0.29
CA ILE A 330 -0.90 26.96 0.25
C ILE A 330 -1.41 25.90 -0.74
N PHE A 331 -0.79 25.76 -1.92
CA PHE A 331 -1.25 24.80 -2.93
C PHE A 331 -0.78 23.37 -2.69
N PHE A 332 0.42 23.19 -2.12
CA PHE A 332 1.08 21.89 -2.03
C PHE A 332 1.13 21.30 -0.62
N ASP A 333 0.95 22.07 0.45
CA ASP A 333 0.94 21.53 1.82
C ASP A 333 -0.46 21.08 2.26
N ARG A 334 -0.50 20.10 3.17
CA ARG A 334 -1.74 19.69 3.86
C ARG A 334 -2.05 20.72 4.94
N HIS A 335 -3.26 21.25 4.94
CA HIS A 335 -3.66 22.26 5.91
C HIS A 335 -4.44 21.61 7.06
N TYR A 336 -3.96 21.81 8.27
CA TYR A 336 -4.71 21.53 9.49
C TYR A 336 -5.24 22.83 10.04
N ILE A 337 -6.57 22.95 10.09
CA ILE A 337 -7.22 24.07 10.73
C ILE A 337 -8.01 23.52 11.90
N ASN A 338 -7.50 23.74 13.11
CA ASN A 338 -8.16 23.34 14.34
C ASN A 338 -9.12 24.46 14.77
N PHE A 339 -10.40 24.12 14.96
CA PHE A 339 -11.44 25.01 15.45
C PHE A 339 -12.06 24.41 16.72
N GLY A 340 -11.52 24.76 17.89
CA GLY A 340 -11.97 24.21 19.17
C GLY A 340 -11.76 22.70 19.26
N SER A 341 -12.83 21.92 19.51
CA SER A 341 -12.81 20.44 19.53
C SER A 341 -12.84 19.81 18.12
N ASN A 342 -13.02 20.61 17.07
CA ASN A 342 -13.15 20.13 15.70
C ASN A 342 -11.85 20.39 14.93
N SER A 343 -11.45 19.45 14.07
CA SER A 343 -10.27 19.62 13.20
C SER A 343 -10.68 19.48 11.74
N LEU A 344 -10.39 20.51 10.95
CA LEU A 344 -10.52 20.50 9.51
C LEU A 344 -9.16 20.11 8.92
N ARG A 345 -9.11 18.99 8.20
CA ARG A 345 -7.90 18.55 7.49
C ARG A 345 -8.16 18.72 6.00
N LEU A 346 -7.51 19.68 5.36
CA LEU A 346 -7.57 19.87 3.92
C LEU A 346 -6.36 19.17 3.28
N PRO A 347 -6.55 18.27 2.31
CA PRO A 347 -5.44 17.72 1.54
C PRO A 347 -4.80 18.80 0.66
N ALA A 348 -3.59 18.53 0.17
CA ALA A 348 -2.94 19.37 -0.83
C ALA A 348 -3.84 19.52 -2.06
N ILE A 349 -3.90 20.73 -2.63
CA ILE A 349 -4.83 21.08 -3.72
C ILE A 349 -4.39 20.44 -5.03
N ILE A 350 -3.08 20.40 -5.28
CA ILE A 350 -2.48 19.79 -6.47
C ILE A 350 -1.49 18.70 -6.02
N THR A 351 -1.74 17.47 -6.44
CA THR A 351 -0.83 16.34 -6.24
C THR A 351 -0.52 15.67 -7.59
N PRO A 352 0.70 15.15 -7.80
CA PRO A 352 1.01 14.41 -9.03
C PRO A 352 0.09 13.21 -9.26
N GLU A 353 -0.38 12.60 -8.16
CA GLU A 353 -1.39 11.54 -8.17
C GLU A 353 -2.70 11.93 -8.87
N MET A 354 -2.92 13.19 -9.21
CA MET A 354 -4.12 13.61 -9.93
C MET A 354 -4.11 13.19 -11.40
N PHE A 355 -2.94 12.89 -11.97
CA PHE A 355 -2.80 12.60 -13.39
C PHE A 355 -2.69 11.11 -13.67
N ALA A 356 -3.54 10.62 -14.56
CA ALA A 356 -3.43 9.29 -15.14
C ALA A 356 -3.66 9.33 -16.63
N TRP A 357 -3.02 8.40 -17.33
CA TRP A 357 -3.25 8.16 -18.74
C TRP A 357 -3.73 6.72 -18.94
N SER A 358 -4.71 6.54 -19.80
CA SER A 358 -5.12 5.21 -20.28
C SER A 358 -5.39 5.25 -21.78
N HIS A 359 -5.16 4.13 -22.46
CA HIS A 359 -5.40 4.03 -23.90
C HIS A 359 -6.84 4.45 -24.29
N ARG A 360 -7.84 4.05 -23.50
CA ARG A 360 -9.25 4.34 -23.78
C ARG A 360 -9.65 5.77 -23.44
N LYS A 361 -9.30 6.28 -22.25
CA LYS A 361 -9.78 7.58 -21.74
C LYS A 361 -8.79 8.73 -22.00
N GLY A 362 -7.61 8.44 -22.54
CA GLY A 362 -6.53 9.40 -22.74
C GLY A 362 -5.97 9.93 -21.42
N LEU A 363 -5.45 11.15 -21.44
CA LEU A 363 -5.08 11.86 -20.23
C LEU A 363 -6.34 12.17 -19.41
N GLN A 364 -6.27 11.92 -18.12
CA GLN A 364 -7.29 12.22 -17.12
C GLN A 364 -6.68 13.02 -15.99
N MET A 365 -7.40 14.02 -15.51
CA MET A 365 -7.06 14.78 -14.32
C MET A 365 -8.16 14.57 -13.28
N GLN A 366 -7.81 14.05 -12.12
CA GLN A 366 -8.73 13.75 -11.02
C GLN A 366 -8.33 14.49 -9.75
N THR A 367 -9.24 15.23 -9.13
CA THR A 367 -9.06 15.80 -7.78
C THR A 367 -9.85 14.99 -6.75
N ARG A 368 -9.28 14.89 -5.54
CA ARG A 368 -9.92 14.25 -4.38
C ARG A 368 -9.75 15.17 -3.18
N LEU A 369 -10.85 15.63 -2.58
CA LEU A 369 -10.81 16.40 -1.34
C LEU A 369 -11.46 15.58 -0.24
N LYS A 370 -10.82 15.48 0.93
CA LYS A 370 -11.37 14.83 2.12
C LYS A 370 -11.59 15.85 3.20
N ILE A 371 -12.83 15.98 3.65
CA ILE A 371 -13.24 16.91 4.69
C ILE A 371 -13.89 16.06 5.78
N SER A 372 -13.37 16.12 7.00
CA SER A 372 -13.93 15.36 8.12
C SER A 372 -14.32 16.29 9.26
N PHE A 373 -15.54 16.15 9.75
CA PHE A 373 -16.05 16.84 10.92
C PHE A 373 -16.42 15.81 11.99
N ASN A 374 -15.88 15.96 13.20
CA ASN A 374 -16.26 15.12 14.33
C ASN A 374 -17.36 15.87 15.10
N LEU A 375 -18.56 15.29 15.19
CA LEU A 375 -19.67 15.85 15.95
C LEU A 375 -19.79 15.08 17.27
N GLY A 376 -18.99 15.48 18.27
CA GLY A 376 -18.91 14.80 19.56
C GLY A 376 -17.97 13.58 19.57
N ILE A 377 -18.06 12.76 20.63
CA ILE A 377 -17.08 11.69 20.92
C ILE A 377 -17.19 10.50 19.95
N LYS A 378 -18.37 10.26 19.36
CA LYS A 378 -18.67 9.01 18.61
C LYS A 378 -19.27 9.21 17.22
N GLN A 379 -19.60 10.43 16.82
CA GLN A 379 -20.19 10.69 15.51
C GLN A 379 -19.20 11.43 14.61
N GLN A 380 -19.13 11.00 13.35
CA GLN A 380 -18.23 11.57 12.37
C GLN A 380 -18.94 11.76 11.04
N PHE A 381 -18.80 12.96 10.48
CA PHE A 381 -19.14 13.27 9.10
C PHE A 381 -17.87 13.29 8.27
N VAL A 382 -17.84 12.54 7.18
CA VAL A 382 -16.75 12.56 6.20
C VAL A 382 -17.34 12.86 4.84
N LEU A 383 -16.88 13.95 4.24
CA LEU A 383 -17.23 14.36 2.90
C LEU A 383 -16.02 14.15 1.98
N PHE A 384 -16.21 13.45 0.86
CA PHE A 384 -15.09 13.08 -0.02
C PHE A 384 -15.34 13.33 -1.52
N PRO A 385 -15.56 14.58 -1.97
CA PRO A 385 -15.84 14.89 -3.38
C PRO A 385 -14.71 14.44 -4.29
N LYS A 386 -15.11 13.80 -5.40
CA LYS A 386 -14.24 13.33 -6.48
C LYS A 386 -14.66 14.03 -7.78
N LEU A 387 -13.72 14.74 -8.42
CA LEU A 387 -13.91 15.33 -9.74
C LEU A 387 -12.89 14.71 -10.68
N SER A 388 -13.28 14.33 -11.89
CA SER A 388 -12.37 13.78 -12.90
C SER A 388 -12.74 14.30 -14.28
N TYR A 389 -11.76 14.81 -15.01
CA TYR A 389 -11.91 15.28 -16.38
C TYR A 389 -11.11 14.40 -17.33
N SER A 390 -11.77 13.86 -18.36
CA SER A 390 -11.11 13.12 -19.46
C SER A 390 -10.92 14.04 -20.66
N PHE A 391 -9.66 14.30 -21.03
CA PHE A 391 -9.32 15.19 -22.14
C PHE A 391 -9.71 14.59 -23.50
N LYS A 392 -9.57 13.27 -23.68
CA LYS A 392 -9.93 12.57 -24.93
C LYS A 392 -11.45 12.53 -25.16
N GLN A 393 -12.23 12.42 -24.08
CA GLN A 393 -13.70 12.38 -24.17
C GLN A 393 -14.33 13.78 -24.04
N LYS A 394 -13.58 14.80 -23.61
CA LYS A 394 -14.09 16.14 -23.28
C LYS A 394 -15.27 16.09 -22.28
N GLN A 395 -15.16 15.21 -21.27
CA GLN A 395 -16.23 14.95 -20.31
C GLN A 395 -15.74 15.12 -18.86
N LEU A 396 -16.58 15.79 -18.06
CA LEU A 396 -16.40 15.94 -16.62
C LEU A 396 -17.27 14.93 -15.87
N TYR A 397 -16.61 14.08 -15.10
CA TYR A 397 -17.19 13.16 -14.15
C TYR A 397 -17.09 13.75 -12.75
N TRP A 398 -18.16 13.65 -11.97
CA TRP A 398 -18.16 14.16 -10.60
C TRP A 398 -19.01 13.27 -9.70
N ARG A 399 -18.55 13.11 -8.45
CA ARG A 399 -19.21 12.31 -7.41
C ARG A 399 -18.99 12.96 -6.05
N PHE A 400 -20.05 13.07 -5.28
CA PHE A 400 -20.08 13.69 -3.95
C PHE A 400 -20.58 12.67 -2.92
N PRO A 401 -19.68 11.81 -2.41
CA PRO A 401 -19.99 10.89 -1.32
C PRO A 401 -19.90 11.60 0.03
N LEU A 402 -20.92 11.41 0.85
CA LEU A 402 -21.07 11.90 2.21
C LEU A 402 -21.33 10.70 3.12
N ASP A 403 -20.41 10.47 4.05
CA ASP A 403 -20.47 9.40 5.04
C ASP A 403 -20.79 9.97 6.42
N TYR A 404 -21.86 9.51 7.03
CA TYR A 404 -22.22 9.80 8.41
C TYR A 404 -22.13 8.53 9.27
N SER A 405 -21.12 8.47 10.12
CA SER A 405 -20.92 7.38 11.09
C SER A 405 -21.49 7.78 12.44
N PHE A 406 -22.43 7.01 12.98
CA PHE A 406 -23.10 7.33 14.25
C PHE A 406 -22.98 6.22 15.32
N TRP A 407 -22.74 4.96 14.92
CA TRP A 407 -22.55 3.84 15.87
C TRP A 407 -21.28 3.01 15.55
N PRO A 408 -20.12 3.39 16.11
CA PRO A 408 -18.84 2.74 15.81
C PRO A 408 -18.76 1.25 16.22
N GLY A 409 -19.42 0.85 17.30
CA GLY A 409 -19.39 -0.54 17.81
C GLY A 409 -20.02 -1.59 16.89
N LYS A 410 -20.97 -1.16 16.05
CA LYS A 410 -21.63 -1.98 15.02
C LYS A 410 -21.28 -1.51 13.60
N ASP A 411 -20.27 -0.63 13.46
CA ASP A 411 -19.84 0.00 12.20
C ASP A 411 -21.03 0.57 11.40
N ALA A 412 -22.01 1.15 12.09
CA ALA A 412 -23.22 1.64 11.44
C ALA A 412 -22.98 3.05 10.87
N HIS A 413 -23.26 3.19 9.58
CA HIS A 413 -23.07 4.42 8.83
C HIS A 413 -24.15 4.61 7.76
N LEU A 414 -24.42 5.88 7.48
CA LEU A 414 -25.28 6.33 6.39
C LEU A 414 -24.40 6.92 5.30
N HIS A 415 -24.47 6.37 4.09
CA HIS A 415 -23.74 6.82 2.92
C HIS A 415 -24.69 7.46 1.92
N LEU A 416 -24.50 8.75 1.63
CA LEU A 416 -25.20 9.45 0.57
C LEU A 416 -24.21 9.73 -0.57
N GLU A 417 -24.57 9.36 -1.79
CA GLU A 417 -23.74 9.55 -2.96
C GLU A 417 -24.55 10.19 -4.08
N VAL A 418 -24.13 11.37 -4.52
CA VAL A 418 -24.70 12.05 -5.68
C VAL A 418 -23.63 12.18 -6.75
N GLY A 419 -23.95 11.85 -7.99
CA GLY A 419 -22.97 11.94 -9.07
C GLY A 419 -23.58 11.97 -10.47
N ALA A 420 -22.76 12.36 -11.43
CA ALA A 420 -23.12 12.33 -12.85
C ALA A 420 -21.88 12.22 -13.74
N GLY A 421 -22.11 11.85 -15.00
CA GLY A 421 -21.08 11.87 -16.05
C GLY A 421 -21.01 10.59 -16.89
N ASN A 422 -21.61 9.49 -16.42
CA ASN A 422 -21.64 8.25 -17.21
C ASN A 422 -22.68 8.35 -18.34
N ASN A 423 -22.26 7.93 -19.53
CA ASN A 423 -23.13 7.77 -20.68
C ASN A 423 -23.67 6.34 -20.69
N THR A 424 -24.97 6.21 -20.85
CA THR A 424 -25.69 4.92 -20.89
C THR A 424 -26.72 4.96 -22.01
N TYR A 425 -27.28 3.81 -22.38
CA TYR A 425 -28.37 3.72 -23.36
C TYR A 425 -29.47 2.82 -22.81
N SER A 426 -30.70 3.09 -23.23
CA SER A 426 -31.84 2.26 -22.83
C SER A 426 -31.94 1.03 -23.73
N ARG A 427 -32.64 -0.01 -23.26
CA ARG A 427 -32.94 -1.17 -24.10
C ARG A 427 -33.73 -0.79 -25.36
N GLN A 428 -34.75 0.05 -25.22
CA GLN A 428 -35.53 0.56 -26.34
C GLN A 428 -34.65 1.23 -27.41
N GLN A 429 -33.66 2.00 -26.97
CA GLN A 429 -32.71 2.66 -27.87
C GLN A 429 -31.85 1.64 -28.63
N ALA A 430 -31.29 0.66 -27.92
CA ALA A 430 -30.50 -0.41 -28.54
C ALA A 430 -31.33 -1.21 -29.55
N ASP A 431 -32.59 -1.55 -29.22
CA ASP A 431 -33.47 -2.31 -30.10
C ASP A 431 -33.88 -1.50 -31.35
N TYR A 432 -34.20 -0.20 -31.19
CA TYR A 432 -34.49 0.70 -32.31
C TYR A 432 -33.32 0.77 -33.30
N PHE A 433 -32.10 0.97 -32.80
CA PHE A 433 -30.93 1.07 -33.66
C PHE A 433 -30.52 -0.26 -34.29
N ARG A 434 -30.66 -1.38 -33.58
CA ARG A 434 -30.47 -2.71 -34.16
C ARG A 434 -31.42 -2.95 -35.33
N GLN A 435 -32.67 -2.52 -35.22
CA GLN A 435 -33.64 -2.63 -36.31
C GLN A 435 -33.25 -1.76 -37.52
N GLN A 436 -32.87 -0.51 -37.28
CA GLN A 436 -32.42 0.39 -38.37
C GLN A 436 -31.18 -0.14 -39.08
N LEU A 437 -30.21 -0.67 -38.34
CA LEU A 437 -29.00 -1.22 -38.94
C LEU A 437 -29.24 -2.51 -39.72
N LYS A 438 -30.18 -3.37 -39.30
CA LYS A 438 -30.60 -4.56 -40.05
C LYS A 438 -31.19 -4.25 -41.43
N LEU A 439 -31.74 -3.04 -41.61
CA LEU A 439 -32.28 -2.59 -42.90
C LEU A 439 -31.19 -2.15 -43.88
N ILE A 440 -29.99 -1.84 -43.39
CA ILE A 440 -28.91 -1.22 -44.18
C ILE A 440 -27.72 -2.19 -44.38
N HIS A 441 -27.48 -3.13 -43.46
CA HIS A 441 -26.30 -4.01 -43.48
C HIS A 441 -26.62 -5.48 -43.14
N THR A 442 -25.80 -6.40 -43.67
CA THR A 442 -25.84 -7.85 -43.36
C THR A 442 -25.45 -8.11 -41.90
N GLU A 443 -26.06 -9.09 -41.24
CA GLU A 443 -25.99 -9.31 -39.77
C GLU A 443 -24.55 -9.41 -39.19
N SER A 444 -23.56 -9.77 -40.02
CA SER A 444 -22.14 -9.88 -39.64
C SER A 444 -21.41 -8.56 -39.44
N GLU A 445 -21.86 -7.45 -40.04
CA GLU A 445 -21.21 -6.14 -39.92
C GLU A 445 -21.66 -5.35 -38.68
N LEU A 446 -22.84 -5.69 -38.11
CA LEU A 446 -23.47 -5.03 -36.97
C LEU A 446 -22.61 -5.03 -35.68
N ILE A 447 -21.67 -5.97 -35.58
CA ILE A 447 -20.81 -6.18 -34.41
C ILE A 447 -19.61 -5.21 -34.41
N ASN A 448 -19.28 -4.59 -35.54
CA ASN A 448 -17.99 -3.92 -35.76
C ASN A 448 -18.04 -2.40 -35.98
N PHE A 449 -19.19 -1.74 -35.82
CA PHE A 449 -19.29 -0.30 -36.08
C PHE A 449 -18.75 0.56 -34.91
N PRO A 450 -17.84 1.51 -35.16
CA PRO A 450 -17.42 2.48 -34.15
C PRO A 450 -18.58 3.43 -33.80
N GLU A 451 -19.15 3.19 -32.63
CA GLU A 451 -20.43 3.72 -32.15
C GLU A 451 -20.48 5.25 -31.90
N LYS A 452 -19.33 5.95 -31.95
CA LYS A 452 -19.26 7.38 -31.65
C LYS A 452 -20.05 8.26 -32.64
N ASP A 453 -20.35 7.72 -33.82
CA ASP A 453 -20.86 8.50 -34.94
C ASP A 453 -22.38 8.36 -35.16
N ILE A 454 -23.11 7.52 -34.40
CA ILE A 454 -24.53 7.24 -34.71
C ILE A 454 -25.50 7.35 -33.51
N PHE A 455 -25.12 7.07 -32.26
CA PHE A 455 -26.09 6.95 -31.15
C PHE A 455 -26.01 8.06 -30.06
N PRO A 456 -27.08 8.85 -29.86
CA PRO A 456 -27.13 9.85 -28.78
C PRO A 456 -27.35 9.17 -27.41
N ASN A 457 -26.34 9.14 -26.56
CA ASN A 457 -26.43 8.50 -25.25
C ASN A 457 -27.31 9.27 -24.24
N TYR A 458 -27.82 8.59 -23.23
CA TYR A 458 -28.38 9.21 -22.02
C TYR A 458 -27.27 9.54 -21.02
N ARG A 459 -27.29 10.78 -20.52
CA ARG A 459 -26.48 11.19 -19.37
C ARG A 459 -27.21 10.85 -18.09
N ASP A 460 -26.55 10.06 -17.24
CA ASP A 460 -27.11 9.66 -15.94
C ASP A 460 -26.73 10.64 -14.83
N PHE A 461 -27.74 11.08 -14.08
CA PHE A 461 -27.62 11.78 -12.81
C PHE A 461 -28.24 10.88 -11.74
N TYR A 462 -27.44 10.43 -10.78
CA TYR A 462 -27.89 9.49 -9.77
C TYR A 462 -27.72 10.05 -8.35
N SER A 463 -28.60 9.60 -7.47
CA SER A 463 -28.55 9.78 -6.03
C SER A 463 -28.76 8.43 -5.36
N LYS A 464 -27.83 8.02 -4.52
CA LYS A 464 -27.83 6.73 -3.83
C LYS A 464 -27.74 6.98 -2.33
N LEU A 465 -28.68 6.44 -1.57
CA LEU A 465 -28.71 6.51 -0.12
C LEU A 465 -28.60 5.10 0.45
N TYR A 466 -27.58 4.83 1.26
CA TYR A 466 -27.38 3.54 1.91
C TYR A 466 -27.34 3.68 3.42
N PHE A 467 -28.00 2.75 4.10
CA PHE A 467 -27.82 2.46 5.50
C PHE A 467 -27.07 1.13 5.61
N SER A 468 -25.93 1.14 6.26
CA SER A 468 -25.08 -0.05 6.43
C SER A 468 -24.82 -0.30 7.91
N PHE A 469 -24.93 -1.56 8.34
CA PHE A 469 -24.63 -1.96 9.70
C PHE A 469 -24.03 -3.37 9.75
N GLN A 470 -23.19 -3.62 10.75
CA GLN A 470 -22.43 -4.86 10.91
C GLN A 470 -22.82 -5.54 12.22
N PRO A 471 -23.84 -6.42 12.24
CA PRO A 471 -24.30 -7.08 13.47
C PRO A 471 -23.21 -7.94 14.12
N LYS A 472 -22.43 -8.66 13.29
CA LYS A 472 -21.29 -9.50 13.67
C LYS A 472 -20.09 -9.13 12.81
N VAL A 473 -18.88 -9.27 13.35
CA VAL A 473 -17.66 -8.98 12.57
C VAL A 473 -17.61 -9.86 11.32
N GLY A 474 -17.47 -9.23 10.16
CA GLY A 474 -17.50 -9.88 8.86
C GLY A 474 -18.88 -10.06 8.23
N LEU A 475 -19.99 -9.82 8.94
CA LEU A 475 -21.34 -9.85 8.34
C LEU A 475 -21.89 -8.42 8.28
N ARG A 476 -21.98 -7.85 7.08
CA ARG A 476 -22.48 -6.50 6.82
C ARG A 476 -23.76 -6.55 6.01
N LEU A 477 -24.76 -5.84 6.49
CA LEU A 477 -26.06 -5.68 5.84
C LEU A 477 -26.19 -4.23 5.40
N THR A 478 -26.52 -4.03 4.13
CA THR A 478 -26.69 -2.70 3.55
C THR A 478 -28.03 -2.62 2.83
N THR A 479 -28.86 -1.69 3.26
CA THR A 479 -30.15 -1.37 2.63
C THR A 479 -30.05 0.02 2.03
N GLY A 480 -30.60 0.25 0.85
CA GLY A 480 -30.53 1.56 0.23
C GLY A 480 -31.59 1.84 -0.80
N LEU A 481 -31.58 3.08 -1.28
CA LEU A 481 -32.47 3.59 -2.32
C LEU A 481 -31.61 4.22 -3.41
N HIS A 482 -31.85 3.83 -4.65
CA HIS A 482 -31.26 4.44 -5.83
C HIS A 482 -32.31 5.26 -6.57
N PHE A 483 -31.94 6.50 -6.90
CA PHE A 483 -32.72 7.37 -7.76
C PHE A 483 -31.84 7.76 -8.95
N HIS A 484 -32.33 7.55 -10.17
CA HIS A 484 -31.66 7.99 -11.38
C HIS A 484 -32.58 8.88 -12.19
N ARG A 485 -31.98 9.93 -12.75
CA ARG A 485 -32.57 10.79 -13.77
C ARG A 485 -31.66 10.73 -15.00
N ARG A 486 -32.15 10.07 -16.04
CA ARG A 486 -31.41 9.88 -17.30
C ARG A 486 -31.97 10.82 -18.35
N CYS A 487 -31.12 11.68 -18.90
CA CYS A 487 -31.50 12.67 -19.90
C CYS A 487 -30.79 12.40 -21.24
N LEU A 488 -31.55 12.39 -22.33
CA LEU A 488 -31.02 12.14 -23.68
C LEU A 488 -30.12 13.30 -24.13
N VAL A 489 -28.91 13.00 -24.61
CA VAL A 489 -27.94 13.99 -25.09
C VAL A 489 -28.15 14.21 -26.59
N LEU A 490 -28.71 15.38 -26.95
CA LEU A 490 -29.06 15.73 -28.34
C LEU A 490 -28.22 16.89 -28.92
N HIS A 491 -27.14 17.31 -28.26
CA HIS A 491 -26.39 18.49 -28.68
C HIS A 491 -25.68 18.30 -30.03
N ASP A 492 -25.12 17.10 -30.26
CA ASP A 492 -24.32 16.78 -31.45
C ASP A 492 -25.14 16.18 -32.61
N VAL A 493 -26.46 16.07 -32.45
CA VAL A 493 -27.38 15.47 -33.43
C VAL A 493 -27.94 16.55 -34.37
N GLN A 494 -28.15 16.25 -35.64
CA GLN A 494 -28.77 17.18 -36.60
C GLN A 494 -30.25 17.44 -36.28
N PRO A 495 -30.80 18.66 -36.46
CA PRO A 495 -32.17 19.00 -36.05
C PRO A 495 -33.26 18.07 -36.59
N TRP A 496 -33.21 17.72 -37.88
CA TRP A 496 -34.17 16.81 -38.51
C TRP A 496 -34.19 15.40 -37.88
N MET A 497 -33.04 14.93 -37.40
CA MET A 497 -32.90 13.64 -36.72
C MET A 497 -33.36 13.71 -35.26
N LYS A 498 -33.27 14.87 -34.60
CA LYS A 498 -33.75 15.05 -33.22
C LYS A 498 -35.25 14.80 -33.11
N GLU A 499 -36.01 15.33 -34.06
CA GLU A 499 -37.48 15.20 -34.07
C GLU A 499 -37.89 13.74 -34.24
N GLN A 500 -37.26 13.02 -35.18
CA GLN A 500 -37.50 11.58 -35.39
C GLN A 500 -37.15 10.73 -34.16
N LEU A 501 -36.06 11.08 -33.47
CA LEU A 501 -35.64 10.38 -32.25
C LEU A 501 -36.56 10.65 -31.07
N LEU A 502 -37.08 11.87 -30.92
CA LEU A 502 -38.00 12.23 -29.82
C LEU A 502 -39.39 11.60 -29.97
N VAL A 503 -39.79 11.19 -31.16
CA VAL A 503 -40.99 10.36 -31.39
C VAL A 503 -40.84 8.99 -30.74
N HIS A 504 -39.64 8.40 -30.80
CA HIS A 504 -39.37 7.04 -30.35
C HIS A 504 -38.76 6.98 -28.94
N LEU A 505 -38.00 8.00 -28.52
CA LEU A 505 -37.24 8.04 -27.29
C LEU A 505 -37.68 9.19 -26.39
N SER A 506 -37.87 8.90 -25.10
CA SER A 506 -38.24 9.91 -24.11
C SER A 506 -37.05 10.80 -23.74
N ARG A 507 -37.26 12.12 -23.69
CA ARG A 507 -36.20 13.09 -23.35
C ARG A 507 -35.59 12.87 -21.96
N SER A 508 -36.41 12.51 -20.97
CA SER A 508 -35.97 12.23 -19.61
C SER A 508 -36.70 11.02 -19.04
N LEU A 509 -35.95 10.12 -18.42
CA LEU A 509 -36.45 8.92 -17.77
C LEU A 509 -36.03 8.93 -16.30
N TYR A 510 -36.94 8.51 -15.43
CA TYR A 510 -36.69 8.41 -14.00
C TYR A 510 -36.75 6.95 -13.57
N SER A 511 -35.82 6.55 -12.71
CA SER A 511 -35.86 5.25 -12.06
C SER A 511 -35.70 5.39 -10.56
N PHE A 512 -36.48 4.61 -9.83
CA PHE A 512 -36.37 4.47 -8.39
C PHE A 512 -36.27 3.00 -8.06
N ALA A 513 -35.21 2.62 -7.33
CA ALA A 513 -34.90 1.24 -7.06
C ALA A 513 -34.44 1.04 -5.62
N PRO A 514 -35.25 0.38 -4.76
CA PRO A 514 -34.73 -0.19 -3.53
C PRO A 514 -33.62 -1.20 -3.79
N HIS A 515 -32.63 -1.20 -2.91
CA HIS A 515 -31.41 -2.00 -3.00
C HIS A 515 -31.13 -2.70 -1.65
N LEU A 516 -30.76 -3.96 -1.72
CA LEU A 516 -30.33 -4.79 -0.59
C LEU A 516 -28.98 -5.41 -0.94
N ARG A 517 -28.00 -5.28 -0.06
CA ARG A 517 -26.69 -5.92 -0.16
C ARG A 517 -26.36 -6.68 1.11
N LEU A 518 -25.92 -7.91 0.94
CA LEU A 518 -25.39 -8.79 1.98
C LEU A 518 -23.91 -9.04 1.68
N GLU A 519 -23.04 -8.69 2.62
CA GLU A 519 -21.61 -8.99 2.53
C GLU A 519 -21.20 -9.85 3.72
N TRP A 520 -20.56 -10.99 3.45
CA TRP A 520 -20.16 -11.94 4.48
C TRP A 520 -18.73 -12.45 4.27
N THR A 521 -17.87 -12.19 5.25
CA THR A 521 -16.49 -12.67 5.36
C THR A 521 -16.38 -13.58 6.59
N PRO A 522 -16.42 -14.91 6.42
CA PRO A 522 -16.30 -15.84 7.54
C PRO A 522 -14.95 -15.72 8.25
N GLY A 523 -14.91 -15.90 9.57
CA GLY A 523 -13.66 -16.01 10.33
C GLY A 523 -12.72 -14.80 10.25
N LEU A 524 -13.29 -13.59 10.12
CA LEU A 524 -12.54 -12.35 10.01
C LEU A 524 -11.86 -11.98 11.33
N TYR A 525 -10.53 -11.96 11.35
CA TYR A 525 -9.74 -11.46 12.47
C TYR A 525 -9.86 -9.93 12.54
N TYR A 526 -9.89 -9.39 13.75
CA TYR A 526 -10.03 -7.95 13.97
C TYR A 526 -9.31 -7.51 15.25
N TYR A 527 -9.00 -6.22 15.35
CA TYR A 527 -8.61 -5.59 16.61
C TYR A 527 -9.58 -4.44 16.94
N ARG A 528 -9.66 -4.06 18.21
CA ARG A 528 -10.51 -2.95 18.67
C ARG A 528 -9.69 -1.68 18.82
N TYR A 529 -10.17 -0.60 18.24
CA TYR A 529 -9.70 0.76 18.50
C TYR A 529 -10.84 1.56 19.12
N GLY A 530 -10.80 1.72 20.45
CA GLY A 530 -11.96 2.18 21.22
C GLY A 530 -13.13 1.20 21.09
N GLU A 531 -14.31 1.70 20.71
CA GLU A 531 -15.48 0.85 20.43
C GLU A 531 -15.47 0.25 19.01
N ARG A 532 -14.66 0.79 18.09
CA ARG A 532 -14.64 0.36 16.70
C ARG A 532 -13.85 -0.93 16.54
N LYS A 533 -14.39 -1.86 15.75
CA LYS A 533 -13.71 -3.10 15.37
C LYS A 533 -13.09 -2.93 13.99
N ILE A 534 -11.76 -2.97 13.90
CA ILE A 534 -11.01 -2.81 12.65
C ILE A 534 -10.67 -4.19 12.09
N PRO A 535 -11.17 -4.55 10.89
CA PRO A 535 -10.89 -5.85 10.29
C PRO A 535 -9.43 -5.96 9.84
N LEU A 536 -8.85 -7.15 9.96
CA LEU A 536 -7.43 -7.43 9.64
C LEU A 536 -7.30 -8.34 8.41
N TYR A 537 -7.50 -9.64 8.59
CA TYR A 537 -7.43 -10.63 7.52
C TYR A 537 -8.41 -11.78 7.80
N SER A 538 -8.78 -12.52 6.75
CA SER A 538 -9.52 -13.76 6.88
C SER A 538 -8.85 -14.86 6.04
N LYS A 539 -9.01 -16.11 6.49
CA LYS A 539 -8.64 -17.29 5.70
C LYS A 539 -9.67 -17.59 4.60
N TRP A 540 -10.89 -17.06 4.72
CA TRP A 540 -12.01 -17.30 3.83
C TRP A 540 -12.24 -16.11 2.88
N PRO A 541 -12.83 -16.35 1.69
CA PRO A 541 -13.25 -15.27 0.80
C PRO A 541 -14.39 -14.43 1.40
N THR A 542 -14.54 -13.22 0.87
CA THR A 542 -15.70 -12.37 1.09
C THR A 542 -16.75 -12.67 0.03
N PHE A 543 -17.94 -13.05 0.47
CA PHE A 543 -19.10 -13.27 -0.39
C PHE A 543 -19.97 -12.01 -0.37
N ARG A 544 -20.42 -11.56 -1.55
CA ARG A 544 -21.34 -10.43 -1.69
C ARG A 544 -22.53 -10.86 -2.55
N LEU A 545 -23.73 -10.51 -2.09
CA LEU A 545 -24.98 -10.66 -2.81
C LEU A 545 -25.69 -9.31 -2.83
N ASP A 546 -25.94 -8.81 -4.03
CA ASP A 546 -26.65 -7.56 -4.29
C ASP A 546 -27.96 -7.86 -5.00
N TYR A 547 -29.04 -7.30 -4.50
CA TYR A 547 -30.36 -7.34 -5.08
C TYR A 547 -30.91 -5.92 -5.22
N GLU A 548 -31.40 -5.59 -6.40
CA GLU A 548 -32.02 -4.30 -6.68
C GLU A 548 -33.28 -4.50 -7.51
N ARG A 549 -34.32 -3.73 -7.20
CA ARG A 549 -35.58 -3.77 -7.95
C ARG A 549 -36.01 -2.38 -8.37
N GLY A 550 -35.99 -2.10 -9.67
CA GLY A 550 -36.57 -0.89 -10.25
C GLY A 550 -38.10 -0.95 -10.25
N LEU A 551 -38.74 0.04 -9.63
CA LEU A 551 -40.20 0.15 -9.59
C LEU A 551 -40.73 0.75 -10.91
N TYR A 552 -41.84 0.20 -11.39
CA TYR A 552 -42.55 0.73 -12.56
C TYR A 552 -43.83 1.45 -12.14
N THR A 553 -43.90 2.76 -12.41
CA THR A 553 -45.03 3.66 -12.15
C THR A 553 -45.12 4.69 -13.28
N LYS A 554 -46.24 5.42 -13.44
CA LYS A 554 -46.36 6.51 -14.43
C LYS A 554 -45.19 7.52 -14.40
N LYS A 555 -44.63 7.79 -13.21
CA LYS A 555 -43.46 8.67 -13.02
C LYS A 555 -42.10 7.95 -13.15
N PHE A 556 -42.05 6.63 -12.96
CA PHE A 556 -40.83 5.82 -12.95
C PHE A 556 -40.94 4.73 -14.00
N GLN A 557 -40.32 4.92 -15.16
CA GLN A 557 -40.61 4.10 -16.33
C GLN A 557 -39.66 2.88 -16.49
N SER A 558 -38.58 2.84 -15.71
CA SER A 558 -37.56 1.79 -15.76
C SER A 558 -37.82 0.71 -14.69
N GLY A 559 -38.65 -0.28 -15.02
CA GLY A 559 -38.88 -1.46 -14.20
C GLY A 559 -37.88 -2.58 -14.53
N TYR A 560 -37.22 -3.13 -13.51
CA TYR A 560 -36.28 -4.24 -13.65
C TYR A 560 -36.01 -4.94 -12.32
N GLU A 561 -35.48 -6.15 -12.36
CA GLU A 561 -34.89 -6.83 -11.21
C GLU A 561 -33.46 -7.21 -11.54
N ARG A 562 -32.51 -6.84 -10.67
CA ARG A 562 -31.08 -7.11 -10.81
C ARG A 562 -30.62 -7.94 -9.63
N TYR A 563 -29.91 -9.03 -9.95
CA TYR A 563 -29.19 -9.84 -8.99
C TYR A 563 -27.72 -9.84 -9.37
N GLU A 564 -26.84 -9.59 -8.41
CA GLU A 564 -25.40 -9.77 -8.58
C GLU A 564 -24.81 -10.54 -7.41
N ALA A 565 -23.91 -11.47 -7.71
CA ALA A 565 -23.15 -12.22 -6.74
C ALA A 565 -21.66 -12.08 -7.05
N ASP A 566 -20.84 -11.91 -6.01
CA ASP A 566 -19.39 -11.70 -6.17
C ASP A 566 -18.64 -12.36 -5.02
N VAL A 567 -17.54 -13.02 -5.34
CA VAL A 567 -16.65 -13.69 -4.41
C VAL A 567 -15.28 -13.09 -4.57
N GLN A 568 -14.73 -12.51 -3.52
CA GLN A 568 -13.43 -11.85 -3.52
C GLN A 568 -12.50 -12.49 -2.49
N TYR A 569 -11.24 -12.75 -2.88
CA TYR A 569 -10.24 -13.29 -1.99
C TYR A 569 -8.85 -12.72 -2.28
N ALA A 570 -8.20 -12.18 -1.25
CA ALA A 570 -6.82 -11.71 -1.30
C ALA A 570 -5.95 -12.63 -0.44
N HIS A 571 -5.29 -13.59 -1.07
CA HIS A 571 -4.41 -14.53 -0.39
C HIS A 571 -3.00 -13.94 -0.28
N ARG A 572 -2.59 -13.58 0.94
CA ARG A 572 -1.23 -13.09 1.23
C ARG A 572 -0.27 -14.27 1.36
N LEU A 573 0.67 -14.34 0.43
CA LEU A 573 1.74 -15.33 0.37
C LEU A 573 3.00 -14.81 1.04
N TYR A 574 3.96 -15.71 1.29
CA TYR A 574 5.26 -15.33 1.84
C TYR A 574 6.06 -14.45 0.87
N ALA A 575 6.98 -13.64 1.41
CA ALA A 575 7.82 -12.71 0.65
C ALA A 575 7.00 -11.64 -0.11
N LEU A 576 6.00 -11.06 0.58
CA LEU A 576 5.24 -9.88 0.14
C LEU A 576 4.47 -10.10 -1.17
N ARG A 577 4.17 -11.36 -1.47
CA ARG A 577 3.38 -11.77 -2.63
C ARG A 577 1.92 -11.78 -2.26
N THR A 578 1.06 -11.34 -3.16
CA THR A 578 -0.39 -11.39 -2.97
C THR A 578 -1.05 -11.97 -4.20
N LEU A 579 -1.83 -13.02 -4.03
CA LEU A 579 -2.70 -13.55 -5.06
C LEU A 579 -4.12 -13.06 -4.79
N PHE A 580 -4.65 -12.26 -5.70
CA PHE A 580 -6.02 -11.80 -5.68
C PHE A 580 -6.86 -12.57 -6.69
N PHE A 581 -8.06 -12.94 -6.27
CA PHE A 581 -9.03 -13.61 -7.09
C PHE A 581 -10.41 -13.02 -6.85
N ARG A 582 -11.16 -12.80 -7.94
CA ARG A 582 -12.53 -12.30 -7.91
C ARG A 582 -13.37 -12.98 -8.98
N ILE A 583 -14.45 -13.65 -8.58
CA ILE A 583 -15.49 -14.12 -9.51
C ILE A 583 -16.73 -13.28 -9.25
N GLY A 584 -17.33 -12.74 -10.30
CA GLY A 584 -18.63 -12.09 -10.22
C GLY A 584 -19.57 -12.60 -11.29
N CYS A 585 -20.86 -12.68 -10.98
CA CYS A 585 -21.90 -12.88 -11.96
C CYS A 585 -23.08 -11.97 -11.66
N GLY A 586 -23.83 -11.62 -12.69
CA GLY A 586 -25.01 -10.81 -12.54
C GLY A 586 -26.00 -11.06 -13.66
N PHE A 587 -27.28 -10.85 -13.37
CA PHE A 587 -28.36 -11.01 -14.34
C PHE A 587 -29.52 -10.07 -14.06
N PHE A 588 -30.18 -9.65 -15.14
CA PHE A 588 -31.39 -8.82 -15.11
C PHE A 588 -32.63 -9.62 -15.55
N LEU A 589 -33.62 -9.67 -14.67
CA LEU A 589 -34.96 -10.26 -14.88
C LEU A 589 -36.03 -9.16 -15.00
N ASN A 590 -37.21 -9.53 -15.51
CA ASN A 590 -38.42 -8.68 -15.56
C ASN A 590 -38.18 -7.23 -16.03
N LYS A 591 -37.50 -7.09 -17.17
CA LYS A 591 -37.08 -5.79 -17.75
C LYS A 591 -38.20 -5.14 -18.56
N SER A 592 -38.53 -3.89 -18.24
CA SER A 592 -39.35 -3.03 -19.11
C SER A 592 -38.59 -2.62 -20.38
N LEU A 593 -39.30 -2.14 -21.40
CA LEU A 593 -38.70 -1.62 -22.64
C LEU A 593 -37.74 -0.43 -22.36
N GLN A 594 -38.07 0.40 -21.38
CA GLN A 594 -37.29 1.58 -20.98
C GLN A 594 -36.27 1.28 -19.87
N SER A 595 -35.97 0.01 -19.63
CA SER A 595 -34.95 -0.39 -18.64
C SER A 595 -33.53 -0.06 -19.12
N PHE A 596 -32.68 0.30 -18.15
CA PHE A 596 -31.26 0.50 -18.34
C PHE A 596 -30.52 -0.67 -17.68
N ILE A 597 -29.65 -1.33 -18.43
CA ILE A 597 -28.79 -2.38 -17.90
C ILE A 597 -27.54 -1.67 -17.37
N ASP A 598 -27.40 -1.65 -16.04
CA ASP A 598 -26.25 -1.08 -15.32
C ASP A 598 -25.94 -1.96 -14.11
N TYR A 599 -24.80 -2.62 -14.14
CA TYR A 599 -24.35 -3.49 -13.05
C TYR A 599 -23.46 -2.70 -12.08
N ASP A 600 -23.69 -2.83 -10.78
CA ASP A 600 -22.85 -2.17 -9.77
C ASP A 600 -21.47 -2.84 -9.68
N LEU A 601 -21.40 -4.17 -9.83
CA LEU A 601 -20.15 -4.94 -9.72
C LEU A 601 -19.43 -5.12 -11.07
N PHE A 602 -20.12 -4.91 -12.19
CA PHE A 602 -19.56 -4.96 -13.56
C PHE A 602 -19.87 -3.69 -14.35
N ARG A 603 -19.07 -2.64 -14.11
CA ARG A 603 -19.16 -1.36 -14.82
C ARG A 603 -17.79 -0.76 -15.04
N ASP A 604 -17.68 0.08 -16.05
CA ASP A 604 -16.48 0.90 -16.25
C ASP A 604 -16.47 2.07 -15.25
N GLU A 605 -15.53 2.06 -14.30
CA GLU A 605 -15.33 3.17 -13.39
C GLU A 605 -14.54 4.31 -14.07
N ASN A 606 -15.22 5.42 -14.34
CA ASN A 606 -14.61 6.62 -14.95
C ASN A 606 -13.80 7.45 -13.97
N ILE A 607 -14.10 7.34 -12.68
CA ILE A 607 -13.35 7.96 -11.59
C ILE A 607 -12.52 6.86 -10.95
N LEU A 608 -11.21 7.03 -10.84
CA LEU A 608 -10.34 6.04 -10.19
C LEU A 608 -10.70 6.03 -8.70
N SER A 609 -11.24 4.90 -8.21
CA SER A 609 -11.90 4.86 -6.91
C SER A 609 -10.92 4.73 -5.76
N ASP A 610 -9.75 4.12 -5.96
CA ASP A 610 -8.56 4.29 -5.12
C ASP A 610 -7.29 3.87 -5.87
N TRP A 611 -6.14 4.49 -5.58
CA TRP A 611 -4.87 4.16 -6.26
C TRP A 611 -4.27 2.83 -5.78
N ALA A 612 -4.62 2.42 -4.56
CA ALA A 612 -4.20 1.15 -3.96
C ALA A 612 -5.02 -0.07 -4.44
N ASP A 613 -6.13 0.14 -5.13
CA ASP A 613 -7.08 -0.92 -5.52
C ASP A 613 -6.92 -1.34 -7.01
N GLU A 614 -5.67 -1.42 -7.47
CA GLU A 614 -5.31 -1.90 -8.81
C GLU A 614 -5.64 -3.40 -9.00
N MET A 615 -5.87 -4.12 -7.90
CA MET A 615 -6.33 -5.51 -7.91
C MET A 615 -7.85 -5.67 -8.02
N SER A 616 -8.63 -4.60 -8.21
CA SER A 616 -10.12 -4.63 -8.18
C SER A 616 -10.81 -5.48 -9.28
N GLY A 617 -10.07 -6.07 -10.21
CA GLY A 617 -10.63 -6.91 -11.29
C GLY A 617 -11.32 -6.10 -12.39
N ARG A 618 -10.66 -5.02 -12.83
CA ARG A 618 -11.13 -4.13 -13.90
C ARG A 618 -10.61 -4.59 -15.26
N PHE A 619 -11.41 -4.33 -16.30
CA PHE A 619 -10.96 -4.45 -17.69
C PHE A 619 -10.55 -3.08 -18.22
N TYR A 620 -9.32 -2.97 -18.70
CA TYR A 620 -8.76 -1.71 -19.20
C TYR A 620 -8.97 -1.54 -20.69
N LEU A 621 -9.13 -2.64 -21.44
CA LEU A 621 -9.32 -2.61 -22.89
C LEU A 621 -10.76 -2.86 -23.33
N LEU A 622 -11.60 -3.47 -22.48
CA LEU A 622 -13.01 -3.76 -22.80
C LEU A 622 -13.80 -2.46 -23.06
N GLY A 623 -14.52 -2.38 -24.19
CA GLY A 623 -15.34 -1.22 -24.56
C GLY A 623 -16.49 -0.93 -23.59
N ASN A 624 -16.87 0.34 -23.42
CA ASN A 624 -17.90 0.74 -22.44
C ASN A 624 -19.29 0.24 -22.81
N HIS A 625 -19.58 0.05 -24.09
CA HIS A 625 -20.89 -0.46 -24.52
C HIS A 625 -21.16 -1.88 -24.04
N TRP A 626 -20.13 -2.74 -23.98
CA TRP A 626 -20.29 -4.15 -23.60
C TRP A 626 -20.82 -4.32 -22.17
N TYR A 627 -20.52 -3.37 -21.27
CA TYR A 627 -20.99 -3.41 -19.88
C TYR A 627 -22.50 -3.30 -19.75
N ASN A 628 -23.15 -2.58 -20.67
CA ASN A 628 -24.59 -2.27 -20.62
C ASN A 628 -25.39 -3.05 -21.68
N GLU A 629 -24.74 -3.89 -22.48
CA GLU A 629 -25.41 -4.52 -23.61
C GLU A 629 -26.11 -5.83 -23.22
N SER A 630 -25.48 -6.59 -22.32
CA SER A 630 -25.86 -7.96 -22.05
C SER A 630 -26.69 -8.11 -20.78
N PRO A 631 -27.77 -8.90 -20.82
CA PRO A 631 -28.68 -9.09 -19.70
C PRO A 631 -28.14 -10.00 -18.60
N TYR A 632 -27.00 -10.65 -18.84
CA TYR A 632 -26.22 -11.34 -17.83
C TYR A 632 -24.73 -11.14 -18.12
N TYR A 633 -23.90 -11.33 -17.10
CA TYR A 633 -22.46 -11.45 -17.24
C TYR A 633 -21.91 -12.50 -16.27
N VAL A 634 -20.81 -13.13 -16.65
CA VAL A 634 -19.95 -13.87 -15.73
C VAL A 634 -18.53 -13.41 -15.96
N LYS A 635 -17.87 -12.93 -14.89
CA LYS A 635 -16.49 -12.44 -14.93
C LYS A 635 -15.62 -13.20 -13.94
N THR A 636 -14.36 -13.38 -14.31
CA THR A 636 -13.30 -13.90 -13.45
C THR A 636 -12.08 -13.00 -13.58
N SER A 637 -11.52 -12.57 -12.46
CA SER A 637 -10.34 -11.71 -12.40
C SER A 637 -9.33 -12.30 -11.46
N ILE A 638 -8.11 -12.51 -11.95
CA ILE A 638 -6.97 -13.00 -11.20
C ILE A 638 -5.87 -11.95 -11.32
N ALA A 639 -5.32 -11.53 -10.19
CA ALA A 639 -4.18 -10.64 -10.16
C ALA A 639 -3.11 -11.21 -9.22
N TYR A 640 -1.90 -11.40 -9.73
CA TYR A 640 -0.77 -11.85 -8.93
C TYR A 640 0.22 -10.70 -8.79
N GLU A 641 0.33 -10.16 -7.57
CA GLU A 641 1.30 -9.14 -7.21
C GLU A 641 2.51 -9.81 -6.57
N SER A 642 3.68 -9.55 -7.13
CA SER A 642 4.94 -10.00 -6.56
C SER A 642 6.05 -9.01 -6.87
N PRO A 643 6.94 -8.77 -5.90
CA PRO A 643 8.10 -7.90 -6.09
C PRO A 643 9.25 -8.54 -6.86
N MET A 644 9.19 -9.85 -7.10
CA MET A 644 10.29 -10.65 -7.64
C MET A 644 9.77 -11.60 -8.74
N LEU A 645 9.35 -11.02 -9.86
CA LEU A 645 8.78 -11.73 -11.01
C LEU A 645 9.81 -11.83 -12.15
N LEU A 646 9.70 -11.00 -13.20
CA LEU A 646 10.42 -11.08 -14.46
C LEU A 646 11.35 -9.88 -14.67
N PHE A 647 10.85 -8.64 -14.62
CA PHE A 647 11.68 -7.45 -14.91
C PHE A 647 12.65 -7.12 -13.76
N SER A 648 12.30 -7.49 -12.54
CA SER A 648 13.16 -7.45 -11.35
C SER A 648 14.35 -8.42 -11.43
N ARG A 649 14.42 -9.27 -12.46
CA ARG A 649 15.60 -10.12 -12.73
C ARG A 649 16.49 -9.57 -13.83
N LEU A 650 16.04 -8.56 -14.59
CA LEU A 650 16.81 -7.99 -15.70
C LEU A 650 17.82 -6.95 -15.19
N PRO A 651 19.11 -7.06 -15.53
CA PRO A 651 20.13 -6.14 -15.05
C PRO A 651 19.82 -4.70 -15.47
N GLY A 652 19.92 -3.76 -14.52
CA GLY A 652 19.72 -2.32 -14.75
C GLY A 652 18.35 -1.79 -14.29
N LEU A 653 17.26 -2.50 -14.55
CA LEU A 653 15.90 -2.08 -14.16
C LEU A 653 15.53 -2.48 -12.73
N THR A 654 16.22 -3.47 -12.17
CA THR A 654 15.89 -4.07 -10.87
C THR A 654 15.84 -3.10 -9.69
N ARG A 655 16.61 -2.01 -9.71
CA ARG A 655 16.75 -1.07 -8.59
C ARG A 655 15.56 -0.11 -8.46
N TYR A 656 14.75 0.02 -9.51
CA TYR A 656 13.65 0.98 -9.58
C TYR A 656 12.27 0.33 -9.50
N ILE A 657 12.22 -1.01 -9.58
CA ILE A 657 10.99 -1.78 -9.53
C ILE A 657 10.72 -2.19 -8.08
N GLU A 658 9.58 -1.78 -7.54
CA GLU A 658 9.12 -2.20 -6.22
C GLU A 658 8.24 -3.43 -6.31
N LYS A 659 7.31 -3.43 -7.27
CA LYS A 659 6.31 -4.48 -7.44
C LYS A 659 6.03 -4.71 -8.92
N GLU A 660 5.77 -5.97 -9.24
CA GLU A 660 5.30 -6.40 -10.55
C GLU A 660 3.95 -7.11 -10.38
N ARG A 661 3.10 -6.99 -11.40
CA ARG A 661 1.75 -7.53 -11.36
C ARG A 661 1.41 -8.23 -12.67
N ILE A 662 0.78 -9.39 -12.56
CA ILE A 662 0.21 -10.11 -13.70
C ILE A 662 -1.31 -10.08 -13.52
N TYR A 663 -2.03 -9.66 -14.57
CA TYR A 663 -3.48 -9.61 -14.60
C TYR A 663 -4.00 -10.62 -15.61
N LEU A 664 -5.01 -11.37 -15.21
CA LEU A 664 -5.81 -12.23 -16.08
C LEU A 664 -7.26 -11.94 -15.78
N ASN A 665 -7.94 -11.29 -16.72
CA ASN A 665 -9.36 -11.01 -16.62
C ASN A 665 -10.11 -11.75 -17.74
N PHE A 666 -11.24 -12.33 -17.41
CA PHE A 666 -12.09 -13.06 -18.33
C PHE A 666 -13.54 -12.62 -18.11
N VAL A 667 -14.27 -12.40 -19.20
CA VAL A 667 -15.71 -12.13 -19.14
C VAL A 667 -16.45 -12.84 -20.26
N THR A 668 -17.64 -13.33 -19.91
CA THR A 668 -18.61 -13.87 -20.86
C THR A 668 -19.89 -13.06 -20.75
N LEU A 669 -20.42 -12.68 -21.90
CA LEU A 669 -21.61 -11.87 -22.10
C LEU A 669 -22.47 -12.56 -23.15
N ARG A 670 -23.75 -12.18 -23.27
CA ARG A 670 -24.62 -12.74 -24.31
C ARG A 670 -24.14 -12.34 -25.71
N SER A 671 -23.78 -11.08 -25.89
CA SER A 671 -23.36 -10.50 -27.16
C SER A 671 -21.87 -10.75 -27.46
N LEU A 672 -21.07 -11.00 -26.42
CA LEU A 672 -19.65 -11.29 -26.52
C LEU A 672 -19.37 -12.61 -25.77
N SER A 673 -19.29 -13.69 -26.54
CA SER A 673 -19.28 -15.07 -26.01
C SER A 673 -18.09 -15.36 -25.09
N ALA A 674 -16.89 -14.87 -25.45
CA ALA A 674 -15.71 -14.95 -24.61
C ALA A 674 -14.76 -13.77 -24.88
N TYR A 675 -14.31 -13.11 -23.82
CA TYR A 675 -13.27 -12.08 -23.87
C TYR A 675 -12.27 -12.30 -22.74
N CYS A 676 -10.99 -12.24 -23.09
CA CYS A 676 -9.87 -12.38 -22.18
C CYS A 676 -8.98 -11.15 -22.28
N GLU A 677 -8.48 -10.67 -21.15
CA GLU A 677 -7.52 -9.57 -21.06
C GLU A 677 -6.36 -9.99 -20.16
N LEU A 678 -5.18 -10.05 -20.77
CA LEU A 678 -3.91 -10.33 -20.12
C LEU A 678 -3.17 -9.02 -19.91
N GLY A 679 -2.70 -8.77 -18.69
CA GLY A 679 -2.00 -7.55 -18.34
C GLY A 679 -0.71 -7.83 -17.60
N TYR A 680 0.23 -6.91 -17.77
CA TYR A 680 1.48 -6.89 -17.04
C TYR A 680 1.76 -5.47 -16.54
N GLY A 681 1.93 -5.32 -15.22
CA GLY A 681 2.13 -4.04 -14.55
C GLY A 681 3.46 -3.98 -13.79
N ILE A 682 4.09 -2.82 -13.81
CA ILE A 682 5.32 -2.48 -13.09
C ILE A 682 5.03 -1.24 -12.25
N ALA A 683 5.16 -1.37 -10.94
CA ALA A 683 5.11 -0.25 -10.00
C ALA A 683 6.53 0.17 -9.63
N THR A 684 6.78 1.46 -9.80
CA THR A 684 7.98 2.16 -9.35
C THR A 684 7.58 3.17 -8.26
N PRO A 685 8.53 3.74 -7.50
CA PRO A 685 8.22 4.76 -6.50
C PRO A 685 7.51 6.01 -7.05
N ILE A 686 7.57 6.25 -8.38
CA ILE A 686 7.11 7.49 -9.03
C ILE A 686 5.88 7.27 -9.93
N PHE A 687 5.76 6.09 -10.52
CA PHE A 687 4.67 5.76 -11.44
C PHE A 687 4.39 4.26 -11.50
N ASP A 688 3.16 3.93 -11.87
CA ASP A 688 2.74 2.59 -12.25
C ASP A 688 2.48 2.56 -13.75
N LEU A 689 3.16 1.65 -14.43
CA LEU A 689 3.01 1.40 -15.85
C LEU A 689 2.45 0.00 -16.04
N SER A 690 1.33 -0.11 -16.74
CA SER A 690 0.68 -1.38 -17.03
C SER A 690 0.35 -1.51 -18.52
N GLY A 691 0.79 -2.60 -19.15
CA GLY A 691 0.46 -2.98 -20.52
C GLY A 691 -0.58 -4.10 -20.54
N PHE A 692 -1.50 -4.06 -21.50
CA PHE A 692 -2.60 -5.01 -21.63
C PHE A 692 -2.72 -5.51 -23.08
N ILE A 693 -3.06 -6.78 -23.22
CA ILE A 693 -3.41 -7.45 -24.46
C ILE A 693 -4.79 -8.07 -24.25
N SER A 694 -5.72 -7.79 -25.16
CA SER A 694 -7.06 -8.38 -25.14
C SER A 694 -7.25 -9.33 -26.32
N LEU A 695 -8.02 -10.40 -26.09
CA LEU A 695 -8.50 -11.32 -27.11
C LEU A 695 -10.02 -11.44 -26.98
N GLY A 696 -10.74 -11.08 -28.04
CA GLY A 696 -12.19 -11.25 -28.14
C GLY A 696 -12.60 -12.42 -29.03
N SER A 697 -13.91 -12.66 -29.12
CA SER A 697 -14.51 -13.54 -30.12
C SER A 697 -14.12 -13.11 -31.54
N HIS A 698 -13.80 -14.07 -32.41
CA HIS A 698 -13.23 -13.88 -33.76
C HIS A 698 -11.76 -13.45 -33.83
N LEU A 699 -10.93 -13.82 -32.84
CA LEU A 699 -9.46 -13.60 -32.84
C LEU A 699 -9.02 -12.13 -32.94
N LYS A 700 -9.91 -11.19 -32.60
CA LYS A 700 -9.55 -9.77 -32.55
C LYS A 700 -8.64 -9.53 -31.34
N ALA A 701 -7.41 -9.13 -31.62
CA ALA A 701 -6.44 -8.72 -30.62
C ALA A 701 -6.44 -7.20 -30.46
N GLY A 702 -6.46 -6.74 -29.21
CA GLY A 702 -6.26 -5.34 -28.86
C GLY A 702 -5.02 -5.19 -27.99
N ILE A 703 -4.31 -4.08 -28.12
CA ILE A 703 -3.18 -3.73 -27.26
C ILE A 703 -3.43 -2.34 -26.70
N GLY A 704 -3.14 -2.15 -25.42
CA GLY A 704 -3.15 -0.81 -24.84
C GLY A 704 -2.35 -0.76 -23.54
N GLY A 705 -2.26 0.43 -22.98
CA GLY A 705 -1.52 0.67 -21.76
C GLY A 705 -2.22 1.66 -20.85
N ARG A 706 -1.71 1.71 -19.62
CA ARG A 706 -2.08 2.64 -18.58
C ARG A 706 -0.82 3.14 -17.89
N VAL A 707 -0.77 4.43 -17.62
CA VAL A 707 0.28 5.06 -16.83
C VAL A 707 -0.38 5.89 -15.74
N VAL A 708 0.09 5.72 -14.52
CA VAL A 708 -0.41 6.41 -13.34
C VAL A 708 0.78 7.00 -12.62
N LEU A 709 0.71 8.28 -12.24
CA LEU A 709 1.72 8.84 -11.33
C LEU A 709 1.35 8.50 -9.89
N HIS A 710 2.31 7.93 -9.16
CA HIS A 710 2.21 7.64 -7.72
C HIS A 710 3.32 8.43 -7.01
N TRP A 711 3.00 9.18 -5.96
CA TRP A 711 3.99 9.96 -5.21
C TRP A 711 3.81 9.85 -3.71
#